data_AF-A0A094HJT0-F1
#
_entry.id   AF-A0A094HJT0-F1
#
_cell.length_a   1.000
_cell.length_b   1.000
_cell.length_c   1.000
_cell.angle_alpha   90.00
_cell.angle_beta   90.00
_cell.angle_gamma   90.00
#
_symmetry.space_group_name_H-M   'P 1'
#
loop_
_entity.id
_entity.type
_entity.pdbx_description
1 polymer ?
#
loop_
_entity_poly.entity_id
_entity_poly.type
_entity_poly.pdbx_seq_one_letter_code
_entity_poly.pdbx_strand_id
1 'polypeptide(L)'
;MSLPQRPGGGDLPPQERRTSYRSSTSRPQPSHDAEAGYTSQGPGQEAQSPTSRRTRQHRVERTGSPADTRAPHTPNPASPAPNDFTRKRSLIRPERNRIDRDHPNYHYRQHAANMTVLPSTTGNDPILEDRGDAAGRRDEPDQRSSRDGPYGSPSPLESQGTMQGSDAGNFEKDHKSSKLTRGTNKSRKQTREERRRQRDAEVIKPPSLWNVYCSIVTFWCPDFILRCFGKPAKEQQRAWREKMGLISIILMVMAFVGFITFGFTATVCGNPPTRLRVNEVDTGYMIFHGKAYNLLGSHHPAALGIAEQANILYDLPVKTGGRDGSFLFQNVNGKCKGLITKSEGSDVPSDDQGNLGWYFPCNLLNQDGSSDPKNKTFGAYLGYQCHTTELARNKFYGMKSAGDVYYTWDDINNGTRNLAVYSGTVLDLDLLKWFNGSQVTVPRIFVDLSNKATTLNQGVRGRDITHKFQASGDKGLAECLEQIIQVGSVDTDTIGCIASQVVLYVALAFIISIVGAKFVLALYFQWFLSRRYAASKTSQSSDPKKRNKQIEEWSNDIYRAPPRIAGDPGSTVAGSSDRNSRRASSMFLPTTSRFTSPYTINGEKSGPRPAPTTMASQNSAAQLFPPNPMYRGQNDSRQSFPNSNPDGGVMSDVSGEGAGPAGFIHEAVVPQPPPEWQPFGYPLAHAICLVTAYSEGEEGIRTTLDSVATTDYPNSHKMILVICDGIIKGKGELHSTPEIILGMMKDHSVLPEDVPAFSYVAVASGSKRHSMAKVYSGFYDYGADSAIPLDRQQRVPMMCLVKCGTPDEASKSKPGNRGKRDSQIILMSFLQKVMFDERMTELEFEMFNGLWKITGISPDFFEVVLMVDADTKVFPDSLTHMISAMVKDPDIMGLCGETKIANKRASWVTAIQVFEYFISHHLSKSFESVFGGVTCLPGCFSMYRIKAPKGGQNYWVPILANPDVVEHYSENVVDTLHKKNLLLLGEDRYLSTLMLRTFPKRKQVFVPQAVCKTTVPEEFSVLLSQRRRWINSTIHNLMELVLVRDLCGTFCFSMQFVVFIDLIGTLVLPAAIAFTIYVVVVSIVKKPVQVIPLVLLGLILGLPAVLIVLTAHRWSYVVWMLIYLISLPIWNFVLPVYAYWKFDDFSWGDTRKTAGEKTKKAGIEYEGEFDSSKITMKRWGEFEKERRQRQAGQWNAHSNTSSYRDDYYDNNNI
;
A
#
# COMPACT_ATOMS: atom_id res chain seq x y z
N MET A 1 -63.21 16.52 -15.89
CA MET A 1 -64.47 15.76 -15.67
C MET A 1 -64.36 14.41 -16.39
N SER A 2 -65.27 13.49 -16.12
CA SER A 2 -65.02 12.03 -16.18
C SER A 2 -66.00 11.25 -17.05
N LEU A 3 -65.47 10.23 -17.77
CA LEU A 3 -66.16 9.01 -18.24
C LEU A 3 -67.25 9.19 -19.34
N PRO A 4 -67.79 8.11 -19.95
CA PRO A 4 -67.28 6.73 -20.20
C PRO A 4 -67.31 6.40 -21.74
N GLN A 5 -67.17 5.20 -22.34
CA GLN A 5 -67.48 3.79 -21.97
C GLN A 5 -66.53 2.74 -22.61
N ARG A 6 -66.65 1.51 -22.10
CA ARG A 6 -65.96 0.21 -22.38
C ARG A 6 -66.60 -0.56 -23.57
N PRO A 7 -66.16 -1.80 -23.93
CA PRO A 7 -64.79 -2.36 -23.98
C PRO A 7 -64.52 -3.27 -25.23
N GLY A 8 -63.28 -3.73 -25.39
CA GLY A 8 -63.02 -5.12 -25.83
C GLY A 8 -62.51 -5.33 -27.26
N GLY A 9 -61.38 -6.02 -27.37
CA GLY A 9 -60.71 -6.38 -28.62
C GLY A 9 -59.24 -5.92 -28.61
N GLY A 10 -58.27 -6.80 -28.81
CA GLY A 10 -58.33 -8.26 -28.87
C GLY A 10 -56.95 -8.81 -29.21
N ASP A 11 -56.43 -9.73 -28.39
CA ASP A 11 -55.26 -10.55 -28.71
C ASP A 11 -55.21 -11.72 -27.71
N LEU A 12 -54.83 -12.91 -28.19
CA LEU A 12 -55.03 -14.20 -27.51
C LEU A 12 -53.88 -14.56 -26.55
N PRO A 13 -54.19 -14.88 -25.27
CA PRO A 13 -53.34 -15.68 -24.38
C PRO A 13 -54.12 -16.96 -23.94
N PRO A 14 -53.67 -17.80 -22.98
CA PRO A 14 -52.41 -17.75 -22.23
C PRO A 14 -51.61 -19.08 -22.14
N GLN A 15 -50.33 -18.93 -21.80
CA GLN A 15 -49.55 -19.73 -20.84
C GLN A 15 -49.58 -21.27 -20.91
N GLU A 16 -48.40 -21.84 -21.20
CA GLU A 16 -47.61 -22.42 -20.11
C GLU A 16 -46.11 -22.10 -20.23
N ARG A 17 -45.35 -22.29 -19.14
CA ARG A 17 -44.05 -21.60 -18.92
C ARG A 17 -42.83 -22.46 -19.27
N ARG A 18 -41.82 -21.78 -19.85
CA ARG A 18 -40.35 -21.82 -19.55
C ARG A 18 -39.76 -23.20 -19.13
N THR A 19 -38.68 -23.72 -19.74
CA THR A 19 -37.42 -23.01 -20.02
C THR A 19 -36.60 -23.57 -21.20
N SER A 20 -36.06 -22.62 -21.96
CA SER A 20 -34.84 -22.63 -22.79
C SER A 20 -33.54 -23.07 -22.06
N TYR A 21 -32.38 -23.35 -22.71
CA TYR A 21 -31.98 -23.34 -24.13
C TYR A 21 -30.82 -24.35 -24.42
N ARG A 22 -30.85 -24.94 -25.61
CA ARG A 22 -29.75 -25.49 -26.46
C ARG A 22 -28.53 -24.55 -26.64
N SER A 23 -27.45 -24.83 -27.40
CA SER A 23 -26.61 -26.02 -27.73
C SER A 23 -25.72 -25.70 -28.95
N SER A 24 -24.40 -25.86 -28.85
CA SER A 24 -23.41 -26.27 -29.90
C SER A 24 -23.50 -25.80 -31.39
N THR A 25 -22.42 -25.10 -31.82
CA THR A 25 -21.54 -25.30 -33.02
C THR A 25 -21.93 -24.98 -34.49
N SER A 26 -21.05 -24.16 -35.12
CA SER A 26 -20.37 -24.31 -36.45
C SER A 26 -20.73 -23.44 -37.69
N ARG A 27 -19.78 -22.57 -38.08
CA ARG A 27 -19.45 -21.92 -39.41
C ARG A 27 -20.56 -21.12 -40.15
N PRO A 28 -20.25 -20.14 -41.07
CA PRO A 28 -19.27 -20.20 -42.17
C PRO A 28 -18.33 -18.96 -42.34
N GLN A 29 -17.85 -18.72 -43.56
CA GLN A 29 -16.66 -17.95 -43.99
C GLN A 29 -17.04 -16.82 -45.00
N PRO A 30 -16.13 -15.87 -45.33
CA PRO A 30 -16.10 -15.23 -46.67
C PRO A 30 -14.73 -15.31 -47.39
N SER A 31 -14.72 -15.01 -48.70
CA SER A 31 -13.66 -15.31 -49.68
C SER A 31 -13.16 -14.07 -50.47
N HIS A 32 -12.29 -14.33 -51.47
CA HIS A 32 -11.59 -13.43 -52.43
C HIS A 32 -10.25 -12.83 -51.99
N ASP A 33 -9.22 -12.74 -52.84
CA ASP A 33 -8.83 -13.54 -54.02
C ASP A 33 -7.35 -13.25 -54.36
N ALA A 34 -6.65 -14.21 -54.98
CA ALA A 34 -5.35 -13.99 -55.61
C ALA A 34 -5.14 -15.01 -56.75
N GLU A 35 -4.93 -14.53 -57.98
CA GLU A 35 -4.64 -15.37 -59.14
C GLU A 35 -3.16 -15.79 -59.19
N ALA A 36 -2.90 -17.09 -59.34
CA ALA A 36 -2.26 -17.67 -60.54
C ALA A 36 -1.65 -19.08 -60.28
N GLY A 37 -1.78 -20.00 -61.23
CA GLY A 37 -0.69 -20.96 -61.51
C GLY A 37 -0.81 -22.43 -61.06
N TYR A 38 -1.87 -23.14 -61.48
CA TYR A 38 -1.84 -24.51 -62.07
C TYR A 38 -1.04 -25.70 -61.46
N THR A 39 -1.77 -26.84 -61.31
CA THR A 39 -1.35 -28.27 -61.45
C THR A 39 -0.33 -28.90 -60.48
N SER A 40 -0.37 -30.20 -60.14
CA SER A 40 -1.45 -31.21 -60.05
C SER A 40 -0.93 -32.49 -59.35
N GLN A 41 -1.78 -33.17 -58.54
CA GLN A 41 -1.81 -34.64 -58.24
C GLN A 41 -0.45 -35.40 -58.13
N GLY A 42 0.01 -35.92 -56.99
CA GLY A 42 -0.61 -36.96 -56.11
C GLY A 42 0.11 -38.33 -56.30
N PRO A 43 -0.13 -39.41 -55.52
CA PRO A 43 -0.76 -39.56 -54.20
C PRO A 43 0.02 -40.46 -53.19
N GLY A 44 -0.55 -40.68 -51.99
CA GLY A 44 -0.24 -41.79 -51.08
C GLY A 44 0.85 -41.52 -50.02
N GLN A 45 0.87 -42.13 -48.83
CA GLN A 45 -0.10 -42.85 -47.99
C GLN A 45 0.67 -43.15 -46.66
N GLU A 46 -0.06 -43.25 -45.55
CA GLU A 46 0.32 -43.99 -44.32
C GLU A 46 1.53 -43.61 -43.41
N ALA A 47 1.14 -43.20 -42.19
CA ALA A 47 1.43 -43.89 -40.92
C ALA A 47 2.71 -43.62 -40.08
N GLN A 48 2.42 -43.48 -38.77
CA GLN A 48 3.21 -43.83 -37.57
C GLN A 48 4.45 -43.01 -37.15
N SER A 49 4.25 -42.34 -36.02
CA SER A 49 5.21 -41.95 -34.97
C SER A 49 5.84 -43.18 -34.25
N PRO A 50 6.79 -43.04 -33.29
CA PRO A 50 7.54 -41.85 -32.85
C PRO A 50 9.05 -42.09 -32.48
N THR A 51 9.66 -41.06 -31.86
CA THR A 51 10.73 -41.07 -30.82
C THR A 51 12.22 -41.27 -31.15
N SER A 52 12.94 -40.17 -30.90
CA SER A 52 14.26 -40.05 -30.23
C SER A 52 15.54 -40.51 -30.95
N ARG A 53 16.56 -39.65 -30.91
CA ARG A 53 17.96 -40.04 -31.07
C ARG A 53 18.88 -39.23 -30.15
N ARG A 54 20.03 -39.83 -29.87
CA ARG A 54 20.99 -39.48 -28.81
C ARG A 54 22.35 -39.18 -29.46
N THR A 55 23.07 -38.17 -28.97
CA THR A 55 24.56 -38.05 -28.92
C THR A 55 25.45 -38.37 -30.15
N ARG A 56 26.27 -37.40 -30.59
CA ARG A 56 27.76 -37.44 -30.73
C ARG A 56 28.26 -36.09 -31.30
N GLN A 57 29.21 -35.38 -30.67
CA GLN A 57 30.69 -35.49 -30.62
C GLN A 57 31.46 -34.81 -31.78
N HIS A 58 32.57 -34.16 -31.42
CA HIS A 58 33.38 -33.20 -32.21
C HIS A 58 34.39 -33.82 -33.20
N ARG A 59 34.75 -33.04 -34.23
CA ARG A 59 36.14 -32.70 -34.65
C ARG A 59 36.13 -31.43 -35.55
N VAL A 60 36.97 -30.41 -35.27
CA VAL A 60 38.15 -29.95 -36.09
C VAL A 60 37.71 -29.05 -37.28
N GLU A 61 38.34 -27.92 -37.68
CA GLU A 61 39.76 -27.49 -37.69
C GLU A 61 39.98 -25.94 -37.62
N ARG A 62 41.26 -25.57 -37.61
CA ARG A 62 42.02 -24.29 -37.73
C ARG A 62 41.55 -23.32 -38.87
N THR A 63 41.97 -22.06 -39.07
CA THR A 63 43.07 -21.15 -38.60
C THR A 63 42.71 -19.69 -39.00
N GLY A 64 43.06 -18.62 -38.27
CA GLY A 64 44.25 -17.76 -38.55
C GLY A 64 43.92 -16.25 -38.63
N SER A 65 44.82 -15.38 -38.16
CA SER A 65 44.76 -13.88 -38.13
C SER A 65 45.70 -13.27 -39.23
N PRO A 66 46.08 -11.95 -39.32
CA PRO A 66 45.79 -10.76 -38.50
C PRO A 66 45.62 -9.36 -39.21
N ALA A 67 45.31 -8.31 -38.41
CA ALA A 67 45.65 -6.86 -38.57
C ALA A 67 45.12 -6.08 -39.83
N ASP A 68 45.05 -4.74 -39.92
CA ASP A 68 45.46 -3.60 -39.05
C ASP A 68 44.67 -2.28 -39.38
N THR A 69 44.89 -1.21 -38.60
CA THR A 69 44.73 0.25 -38.88
C THR A 69 43.39 1.03 -38.77
N ARG A 70 43.46 2.04 -37.87
CA ARG A 70 42.96 3.45 -37.93
C ARG A 70 41.44 3.77 -37.84
N ALA A 71 41.16 4.93 -37.24
CA ALA A 71 39.85 5.48 -36.82
C ALA A 71 39.61 6.87 -37.49
N PRO A 72 38.64 7.74 -37.08
CA PRO A 72 37.36 7.57 -36.35
C PRO A 72 36.14 8.27 -37.03
N HIS A 73 34.91 8.05 -36.52
CA HIS A 73 33.88 9.07 -36.14
C HIS A 73 32.41 8.60 -36.28
N THR A 74 31.61 8.95 -35.25
CA THR A 74 30.13 9.17 -35.21
C THR A 74 29.15 8.17 -35.85
N PRO A 75 28.21 7.66 -35.04
CA PRO A 75 26.88 7.30 -35.53
C PRO A 75 25.71 7.85 -34.68
N ASN A 76 24.63 8.21 -35.37
CA ASN A 76 23.25 8.23 -34.85
C ASN A 76 22.30 8.37 -36.07
N PRO A 77 21.03 7.90 -36.02
CA PRO A 77 20.38 7.01 -35.05
C PRO A 77 19.59 5.85 -35.71
N ALA A 78 18.81 5.13 -34.89
CA ALA A 78 17.58 4.38 -35.19
C ALA A 78 17.60 2.83 -35.10
N SER A 79 16.73 2.35 -34.19
CA SER A 79 15.95 1.09 -34.23
C SER A 79 16.66 -0.27 -34.11
N PRO A 80 16.37 -0.99 -33.00
CA PRO A 80 16.13 -2.43 -33.06
C PRO A 80 14.76 -2.84 -32.49
N ALA A 81 14.11 -3.80 -33.16
CA ALA A 81 12.96 -4.55 -32.67
C ALA A 81 13.39 -5.59 -31.60
N PRO A 82 12.47 -6.24 -30.86
CA PRO A 82 12.78 -6.81 -29.55
C PRO A 82 13.46 -8.19 -29.63
N ASN A 83 14.46 -8.39 -28.77
CA ASN A 83 15.00 -9.72 -28.44
C ASN A 83 14.55 -10.14 -27.04
N ASP A 84 13.97 -11.33 -26.94
CA ASP A 84 13.57 -11.98 -25.68
C ASP A 84 14.79 -12.24 -24.80
N PHE A 85 14.95 -11.45 -23.73
CA PHE A 85 15.86 -11.76 -22.65
C PHE A 85 15.14 -12.48 -21.51
N THR A 86 15.03 -13.81 -21.62
CA THR A 86 14.83 -14.68 -20.45
C THR A 86 16.04 -14.56 -19.53
N ARG A 87 16.05 -13.55 -18.65
CA ARG A 87 17.06 -13.42 -17.59
C ARG A 87 17.00 -14.64 -16.68
N LYS A 88 17.98 -15.54 -16.81
CA LYS A 88 18.36 -16.44 -15.73
C LYS A 88 18.59 -15.57 -14.49
N ARG A 89 17.81 -15.77 -13.43
CA ARG A 89 18.01 -15.10 -12.14
C ARG A 89 19.45 -15.35 -11.71
N SER A 90 20.19 -14.29 -11.41
CA SER A 90 21.53 -14.39 -10.87
C SER A 90 21.47 -15.08 -9.51
N LEU A 91 21.99 -16.31 -9.44
CA LEU A 91 22.30 -17.00 -8.19
C LEU A 91 23.57 -16.37 -7.56
N ILE A 92 23.53 -15.05 -7.34
CA ILE A 92 24.40 -14.40 -6.38
C ILE A 92 23.78 -14.73 -5.03
N ARG A 93 24.38 -15.69 -4.33
CA ARG A 93 24.03 -16.02 -2.96
C ARG A 93 24.35 -14.81 -2.05
N PRO A 94 23.58 -14.53 -0.98
CA PRO A 94 23.79 -13.36 -0.13
C PRO A 94 25.20 -13.26 0.48
N GLU A 95 25.86 -14.40 0.70
CA GLU A 95 27.25 -14.48 1.20
C GLU A 95 28.34 -13.80 0.33
N ARG A 96 28.01 -13.25 -0.85
CA ARG A 96 28.95 -12.47 -1.68
C ARG A 96 28.91 -10.95 -1.45
N ASN A 97 28.30 -10.48 -0.36
CA ASN A 97 28.44 -9.09 0.07
C ASN A 97 29.77 -8.88 0.81
N ARG A 98 30.48 -7.80 0.47
CA ARG A 98 31.71 -7.39 1.16
C ARG A 98 31.40 -7.02 2.61
N ILE A 99 31.93 -7.80 3.55
CA ILE A 99 31.77 -7.58 4.99
C ILE A 99 32.73 -6.46 5.44
N ASP A 100 32.31 -5.21 5.30
CA ASP A 100 33.01 -4.04 5.84
C ASP A 100 32.77 -3.89 7.37
N ARG A 101 33.48 -2.99 8.06
CA ARG A 101 33.45 -2.82 9.53
C ARG A 101 32.04 -2.59 10.11
N ASP A 102 31.15 -2.00 9.32
CA ASP A 102 29.77 -1.68 9.71
C ASP A 102 28.81 -2.88 9.55
N HIS A 103 29.27 -4.01 8.98
CA HIS A 103 28.45 -5.21 8.76
C HIS A 103 28.11 -5.93 10.09
N PRO A 104 26.88 -6.44 10.29
CA PRO A 104 26.45 -7.03 11.56
C PRO A 104 27.40 -8.09 12.12
N ASN A 105 27.91 -8.95 11.24
CA ASN A 105 28.78 -10.09 11.54
C ASN A 105 30.30 -9.80 11.46
N TYR A 106 30.74 -8.57 11.17
CA TYR A 106 32.17 -8.26 10.95
C TYR A 106 33.05 -8.62 12.17
N HIS A 107 32.75 -8.02 13.33
CA HIS A 107 33.52 -8.28 14.55
C HIS A 107 33.31 -9.71 15.10
N TYR A 108 32.14 -10.30 14.84
CA TYR A 108 31.89 -11.70 15.14
C TYR A 108 32.81 -12.64 14.33
N ARG A 109 32.99 -12.38 13.03
CA ARG A 109 33.91 -13.12 12.15
C ARG A 109 35.37 -12.98 12.58
N GLN A 110 35.80 -11.76 12.95
CA GLN A 110 37.15 -11.53 13.50
C GLN A 110 37.41 -12.32 14.79
N HIS A 111 36.41 -12.43 15.68
CA HIS A 111 36.53 -13.19 16.91
C HIS A 111 36.46 -14.71 16.67
N ALA A 112 35.57 -15.16 15.77
CA ALA A 112 35.40 -16.57 15.41
C ALA A 112 36.63 -17.17 14.73
N ALA A 113 37.40 -16.37 13.97
CA ALA A 113 38.67 -16.80 13.36
C ALA A 113 39.74 -17.22 14.40
N ASN A 114 39.64 -16.72 15.64
CA ASN A 114 40.57 -17.03 16.73
C ASN A 114 40.07 -18.16 17.66
N MET A 115 38.99 -18.85 17.31
CA MET A 115 38.40 -19.93 18.11
C MET A 115 38.32 -21.24 17.30
N THR A 116 38.41 -22.38 17.98
CA THR A 116 38.13 -23.68 17.37
C THR A 116 36.63 -23.84 17.14
N VAL A 117 36.19 -23.87 15.88
CA VAL A 117 34.76 -23.87 15.48
C VAL A 117 34.41 -25.13 14.70
N LEU A 118 33.23 -25.71 14.99
CA LEU A 118 32.59 -26.74 14.18
C LEU A 118 31.71 -26.09 13.09
N PRO A 119 31.67 -26.62 11.86
CA PRO A 119 31.01 -25.99 10.72
C PRO A 119 29.49 -25.84 10.90
N SER A 120 28.90 -24.86 10.19
CA SER A 120 27.45 -24.65 10.19
C SER A 120 26.73 -25.57 9.20
N THR A 121 25.57 -26.09 9.60
CA THR A 121 24.62 -26.82 8.74
C THR A 121 23.99 -25.94 7.65
N THR A 122 23.97 -24.62 7.86
CA THR A 122 23.52 -23.63 6.87
C THR A 122 24.62 -23.21 5.88
N GLY A 123 25.84 -23.72 6.02
CA GLY A 123 27.00 -23.37 5.19
C GLY A 123 27.69 -22.04 5.55
N ASN A 124 27.15 -21.30 6.52
CA ASN A 124 27.67 -20.02 6.99
C ASN A 124 28.81 -20.25 8.03
N ASP A 125 29.98 -20.66 7.55
CA ASP A 125 31.18 -20.91 8.37
C ASP A 125 32.21 -19.77 8.17
N PRO A 126 32.50 -18.97 9.20
CA PRO A 126 33.41 -17.82 9.10
C PRO A 126 34.87 -18.20 8.79
N ILE A 127 35.27 -19.47 8.92
CA ILE A 127 36.63 -19.96 8.68
C ILE A 127 36.80 -20.49 7.25
N LEU A 128 35.76 -21.08 6.65
CA LEU A 128 35.85 -21.68 5.31
C LEU A 128 35.90 -20.66 4.16
N GLU A 129 35.27 -19.49 4.33
CA GLU A 129 35.20 -18.48 3.25
C GLU A 129 36.54 -17.79 2.97
N ASP A 130 37.43 -17.67 3.95
CA ASP A 130 38.71 -16.96 3.81
C ASP A 130 39.68 -17.65 2.81
N ARG A 131 39.46 -18.94 2.54
CA ARG A 131 40.16 -19.70 1.49
C ARG A 131 39.57 -19.52 0.09
N GLY A 132 38.38 -18.95 -0.04
CA GLY A 132 37.70 -18.75 -1.33
C GLY A 132 38.28 -17.59 -2.15
N ASP A 133 38.65 -16.50 -1.50
CA ASP A 133 39.08 -15.26 -2.16
C ASP A 133 40.59 -15.23 -2.52
N ALA A 134 41.37 -16.22 -2.04
CA ALA A 134 42.80 -16.36 -2.37
C ALA A 134 43.07 -17.17 -3.66
N ALA A 135 42.06 -17.84 -4.23
CA ALA A 135 42.21 -18.72 -5.39
C ALA A 135 42.26 -17.95 -6.73
N GLY A 136 43.25 -17.08 -6.90
CA GLY A 136 43.39 -16.22 -8.08
C GLY A 136 44.85 -15.89 -8.43
N ARG A 137 45.49 -16.79 -9.21
CA ARG A 137 46.88 -16.74 -9.73
C ARG A 137 47.99 -17.06 -8.72
N ARG A 138 48.62 -18.23 -8.89
CA ARG A 138 50.02 -18.36 -9.40
C ARG A 138 50.35 -19.84 -9.67
N ASP A 139 51.33 -20.05 -10.54
CA ASP A 139 51.74 -21.34 -11.09
C ASP A 139 52.51 -22.23 -10.08
N GLU A 140 52.56 -23.54 -10.35
CA GLU A 140 53.43 -24.50 -9.65
C GLU A 140 54.94 -24.18 -9.90
N PRO A 141 55.84 -24.63 -9.02
CA PRO A 141 56.43 -25.97 -9.19
C PRO A 141 56.63 -26.79 -7.90
N ASP A 142 56.09 -28.01 -7.93
CA ASP A 142 56.79 -29.30 -7.82
C ASP A 142 57.68 -29.72 -6.61
N GLN A 143 57.52 -31.01 -6.26
CA GLN A 143 58.41 -31.96 -5.54
C GLN A 143 58.67 -31.94 -4.01
N ARG A 144 58.25 -33.07 -3.38
CA ARG A 144 58.95 -33.90 -2.35
C ARG A 144 59.18 -33.30 -0.94
N SER A 145 59.22 -34.06 0.16
CA SER A 145 58.77 -35.42 0.54
C SER A 145 58.95 -35.61 2.06
N SER A 146 58.29 -36.62 2.66
CA SER A 146 58.57 -37.15 4.02
C SER A 146 58.21 -36.23 5.22
N ARG A 147 58.01 -36.69 6.45
CA ARG A 147 57.42 -37.89 7.12
C ARG A 147 57.65 -37.64 8.63
N ASP A 148 56.78 -38.21 9.48
CA ASP A 148 56.98 -38.53 10.91
C ASP A 148 57.09 -37.41 11.99
N GLY A 149 56.48 -37.69 13.16
CA GLY A 149 56.97 -37.21 14.47
C GLY A 149 56.03 -36.29 15.29
N PRO A 150 55.63 -36.63 16.54
CA PRO A 150 54.58 -35.91 17.28
C PRO A 150 54.99 -35.24 18.62
N TYR A 151 54.06 -34.43 19.15
CA TYR A 151 53.97 -33.84 20.52
C TYR A 151 54.98 -32.75 20.95
N GLY A 152 54.45 -31.67 21.55
CA GLY A 152 55.23 -30.65 22.27
C GLY A 152 54.45 -29.35 22.51
N SER A 153 54.01 -29.11 23.75
CA SER A 153 53.34 -27.86 24.16
C SER A 153 54.35 -26.70 24.34
N PRO A 154 54.02 -25.44 23.99
CA PRO A 154 54.95 -24.32 24.15
C PRO A 154 54.78 -23.56 25.48
N SER A 155 55.89 -23.08 26.03
CA SER A 155 55.97 -21.98 27.00
C SER A 155 57.14 -21.06 26.64
N PRO A 156 57.11 -19.76 27.02
CA PRO A 156 57.79 -18.72 26.23
C PRO A 156 58.96 -18.03 26.94
N LEU A 157 59.97 -17.56 26.19
CA LEU A 157 60.70 -16.29 26.44
C LEU A 157 61.77 -15.98 25.37
N GLU A 158 62.31 -14.76 25.49
CA GLU A 158 63.48 -14.18 24.78
C GLU A 158 63.29 -13.76 23.31
N SER A 159 63.84 -12.65 22.78
CA SER A 159 64.67 -11.49 23.21
C SER A 159 65.87 -11.35 22.26
N GLN A 160 65.93 -10.23 21.54
CA GLN A 160 67.13 -9.54 20.99
C GLN A 160 66.64 -8.47 19.99
N GLY A 161 67.25 -7.30 19.84
CA GLY A 161 68.41 -6.73 20.50
C GLY A 161 69.28 -5.96 19.49
N THR A 162 69.56 -4.69 19.73
CA THR A 162 70.65 -3.87 19.12
C THR A 162 70.71 -2.50 19.81
N MET A 163 71.62 -1.61 19.40
CA MET A 163 72.22 -0.59 20.28
C MET A 163 72.75 0.65 19.50
N GLN A 164 73.36 1.59 20.24
CA GLN A 164 74.20 2.73 19.82
C GLN A 164 73.46 3.99 19.29
N GLY A 165 73.84 5.23 19.67
CA GLY A 165 74.87 5.73 20.60
C GLY A 165 74.46 7.08 21.25
N SER A 166 74.96 7.45 22.45
CA SER A 166 76.09 8.42 22.70
C SER A 166 75.86 9.84 22.12
N ASP A 167 76.01 10.99 22.82
CA ASP A 167 76.45 11.36 24.18
C ASP A 167 76.23 12.91 24.37
N ALA A 168 76.39 13.63 25.50
CA ALA A 168 76.53 13.38 26.96
C ALA A 168 76.37 14.73 27.74
N GLY A 169 76.46 14.73 29.09
CA GLY A 169 76.58 15.92 29.98
C GLY A 169 75.35 16.19 30.87
N ASN A 170 75.36 15.82 32.17
CA ASN A 170 75.80 16.62 33.35
C ASN A 170 75.07 17.98 33.48
N PHE A 171 74.34 18.34 34.54
CA PHE A 171 74.02 17.75 35.85
C PHE A 171 72.48 17.95 36.13
N GLU A 172 71.83 17.63 37.26
CA GLU A 172 72.25 17.19 38.61
C GLU A 172 71.24 16.17 39.23
N LYS A 173 70.72 16.40 40.45
CA LYS A 173 69.65 15.63 41.11
C LYS A 173 68.69 16.55 41.87
N ASP A 174 67.39 16.27 41.81
CA ASP A 174 66.58 16.26 43.04
C ASP A 174 65.34 15.35 42.94
N HIS A 175 64.91 14.80 44.08
CA HIS A 175 63.85 13.78 44.15
C HIS A 175 62.44 14.38 44.20
N LYS A 176 61.51 13.88 43.35
CA LYS A 176 60.07 13.73 43.68
C LYS A 176 59.36 12.77 42.73
N SER A 177 58.45 11.96 43.29
CA SER A 177 57.69 10.94 42.55
C SER A 177 56.59 11.56 41.68
N SER A 178 56.45 11.06 40.44
CA SER A 178 55.39 11.47 39.51
C SER A 178 54.80 10.25 38.80
N LYS A 179 53.46 10.13 38.82
CA LYS A 179 52.72 9.02 38.21
C LYS A 179 52.65 9.19 36.68
N LEU A 180 52.77 8.09 35.93
CA LEU A 180 52.76 8.12 34.47
C LEU A 180 51.39 8.51 33.87
N THR A 181 51.29 9.72 33.32
CA THR A 181 50.19 10.12 32.43
C THR A 181 50.60 9.95 30.96
N ARG A 182 50.64 8.71 30.45
CA ARG A 182 51.08 8.41 29.06
C ARG A 182 50.14 7.49 28.25
N GLY A 183 48.89 7.33 28.66
CA GLY A 183 47.87 6.58 27.89
C GLY A 183 47.03 7.45 26.91
N THR A 184 46.65 8.66 27.33
CA THR A 184 45.58 9.45 26.71
C THR A 184 45.94 10.08 25.35
N ASN A 185 47.21 10.44 25.13
CA ASN A 185 47.63 11.12 23.89
C ASN A 185 47.81 10.18 22.68
N LYS A 186 47.99 8.87 22.87
CA LYS A 186 48.16 7.93 21.74
C LYS A 186 46.81 7.57 21.11
N SER A 187 45.82 7.22 21.94
CA SER A 187 44.42 7.02 21.54
C SER A 187 43.88 8.23 20.77
N ARG A 188 44.01 9.44 21.33
CA ARG A 188 43.51 10.70 20.74
C ARG A 188 44.15 11.09 19.41
N LYS A 189 45.35 10.56 19.07
CA LYS A 189 45.97 10.73 17.75
C LYS A 189 45.35 9.76 16.73
N GLN A 190 45.20 8.48 17.07
CA GLN A 190 44.57 7.47 16.21
C GLN A 190 43.12 7.88 15.86
N THR A 191 42.31 8.32 16.82
CA THR A 191 40.93 8.78 16.54
C THR A 191 40.85 9.95 15.56
N ARG A 192 41.94 10.74 15.42
CA ARG A 192 41.98 11.92 14.55
C ARG A 192 42.36 11.57 13.11
N GLU A 193 43.22 10.57 12.91
CA GLU A 193 43.54 10.01 11.59
C GLU A 193 42.41 9.12 11.07
N GLU A 194 41.74 8.37 11.95
CA GLU A 194 40.60 7.53 11.62
C GLU A 194 39.37 8.36 11.20
N ARG A 195 39.08 9.45 11.92
CA ARG A 195 38.11 10.49 11.50
C ARG A 195 38.49 11.19 10.19
N ARG A 196 39.76 11.15 9.78
CA ARG A 196 40.22 11.67 8.49
C ARG A 196 39.91 10.65 7.39
N ARG A 197 40.33 9.39 7.56
CA ARG A 197 39.99 8.28 6.65
C ARG A 197 38.49 8.08 6.45
N GLN A 198 37.67 8.24 7.50
CA GLN A 198 36.20 8.20 7.36
C GLN A 198 35.66 9.35 6.51
N ARG A 199 36.17 10.58 6.68
CA ARG A 199 35.80 11.72 5.81
C ARG A 199 36.26 11.50 4.37
N ASP A 200 37.46 10.98 4.18
CA ASP A 200 38.02 10.71 2.87
C ASP A 200 37.22 9.58 2.17
N ALA A 201 36.72 8.58 2.91
CA ALA A 201 35.81 7.55 2.40
C ALA A 201 34.38 8.06 2.11
N GLU A 202 33.85 8.99 2.90
CA GLU A 202 32.58 9.68 2.59
C GLU A 202 32.67 10.50 1.29
N VAL A 203 33.83 11.11 1.01
CA VAL A 203 34.08 11.95 -0.17
C VAL A 203 34.13 11.14 -1.48
N ILE A 204 34.41 9.83 -1.42
CA ILE A 204 34.59 8.97 -2.61
C ILE A 204 33.26 8.43 -3.19
N LYS A 205 32.15 8.50 -2.45
CA LYS A 205 30.82 8.09 -2.99
C LYS A 205 30.22 9.22 -3.84
N PRO A 206 29.85 8.97 -5.12
CA PRO A 206 29.21 10.00 -5.94
C PRO A 206 27.87 10.43 -5.29
N PRO A 207 27.52 11.73 -5.31
CA PRO A 207 26.28 12.19 -4.70
C PRO A 207 25.10 11.56 -5.45
N SER A 208 24.21 10.88 -4.69
CA SER A 208 23.02 10.29 -5.28
C SER A 208 22.15 11.36 -5.95
N LEU A 209 21.45 11.01 -7.03
CA LEU A 209 20.53 11.92 -7.72
C LEU A 209 19.53 12.56 -6.75
N TRP A 210 19.10 11.82 -5.73
CA TRP A 210 18.28 12.32 -4.62
C TRP A 210 18.98 13.43 -3.82
N ASN A 211 20.22 13.21 -3.37
CA ASN A 211 20.98 14.22 -2.62
C ASN A 211 21.25 15.48 -3.47
N VAL A 212 21.46 15.31 -4.79
CA VAL A 212 21.61 16.44 -5.73
C VAL A 212 20.30 17.21 -5.84
N TYR A 213 19.17 16.53 -6.06
CA TYR A 213 17.84 17.15 -6.12
C TYR A 213 17.50 17.93 -4.84
N CYS A 214 17.68 17.32 -3.66
CA CYS A 214 17.46 18.00 -2.38
C CYS A 214 18.36 19.24 -2.21
N SER A 215 19.61 19.18 -2.67
CA SER A 215 20.52 20.32 -2.65
C SER A 215 20.08 21.44 -3.60
N ILE A 216 19.59 21.11 -4.80
CA ILE A 216 19.01 22.08 -5.75
C ILE A 216 17.78 22.76 -5.15
N VAL A 217 16.84 22.01 -4.56
CA VAL A 217 15.63 22.58 -3.93
C VAL A 217 15.95 23.47 -2.72
N THR A 218 17.05 23.18 -2.01
CA THR A 218 17.45 23.88 -0.78
C THR A 218 18.67 24.79 -0.93
N PHE A 219 19.00 25.20 -2.16
CA PHE A 219 20.17 26.04 -2.47
C PHE A 219 20.17 27.37 -1.70
N TRP A 220 18.99 27.95 -1.49
CA TRP A 220 18.74 29.19 -0.75
C TRP A 220 18.97 29.06 0.77
N CYS A 221 19.15 27.83 1.29
CA CYS A 221 19.41 27.57 2.71
C CYS A 221 20.75 26.81 2.89
N PRO A 222 21.91 27.50 2.82
CA PRO A 222 23.22 26.90 3.12
C PRO A 222 23.38 26.49 4.59
N ASP A 223 24.35 25.60 4.86
CA ASP A 223 24.51 24.93 6.16
C ASP A 223 24.71 25.88 7.35
N PHE A 224 25.24 27.09 7.14
CA PHE A 224 25.40 28.07 8.22
C PHE A 224 24.03 28.56 8.75
N ILE A 225 23.03 28.74 7.87
CA ILE A 225 21.67 29.13 8.25
C ILE A 225 21.03 28.03 9.11
N LEU A 226 21.18 26.76 8.70
CA LEU A 226 20.64 25.62 9.45
C LEU A 226 21.28 25.48 10.85
N ARG A 227 22.55 25.85 11.02
CA ARG A 227 23.18 25.90 12.35
C ARG A 227 22.53 26.96 13.23
N CYS A 228 22.28 28.16 12.71
CA CYS A 228 21.59 29.24 13.44
C CYS A 228 20.16 28.83 13.86
N PHE A 229 19.43 28.07 13.03
CA PHE A 229 18.10 27.53 13.38
C PHE A 229 18.13 26.22 14.21
N GLY A 230 19.20 25.98 14.97
CA GLY A 230 19.25 24.88 15.94
C GLY A 230 19.28 23.48 15.34
N LYS A 231 19.91 23.33 14.17
CA LYS A 231 20.31 22.05 13.54
C LYS A 231 21.84 21.99 13.35
N PRO A 232 22.61 21.79 14.44
CA PRO A 232 24.08 21.77 14.38
C PRO A 232 24.65 20.48 13.77
N ALA A 233 23.94 19.35 13.86
CA ALA A 233 24.42 18.05 13.39
C ALA A 233 24.17 17.86 11.89
N LYS A 234 25.17 17.35 11.15
CA LYS A 234 25.06 17.08 9.70
C LYS A 234 23.83 16.23 9.34
N GLU A 235 23.51 15.20 10.13
CA GLU A 235 22.33 14.37 9.89
C GLU A 235 21.01 15.13 10.02
N GLN A 236 20.90 16.08 10.96
CA GLN A 236 19.71 16.91 11.13
C GLN A 236 19.55 17.93 9.99
N GLN A 237 20.66 18.35 9.40
CA GLN A 237 20.71 19.19 8.20
C GLN A 237 20.29 18.37 6.97
N ARG A 238 20.88 17.18 6.78
CA ARG A 238 20.51 16.22 5.73
C ARG A 238 19.03 15.86 5.78
N ALA A 239 18.50 15.44 6.94
CA ALA A 239 17.09 15.10 7.10
C ALA A 239 16.16 16.29 6.78
N TRP A 240 16.57 17.52 7.11
CA TRP A 240 15.80 18.71 6.73
C TRP A 240 15.83 18.98 5.21
N ARG A 241 16.97 18.79 4.55
CA ARG A 241 17.08 18.91 3.08
C ARG A 241 16.24 17.82 2.37
N GLU A 242 16.31 16.58 2.85
CA GLU A 242 15.50 15.47 2.34
C GLU A 242 13.99 15.73 2.54
N LYS A 243 13.58 16.29 3.70
CA LYS A 243 12.20 16.75 3.93
C LYS A 243 11.77 17.79 2.89
N MET A 244 12.58 18.83 2.66
CA MET A 244 12.19 19.89 1.72
C MET A 244 12.09 19.35 0.28
N GLY A 245 12.95 18.40 -0.12
CA GLY A 245 12.81 17.68 -1.39
C GLY A 245 11.53 16.84 -1.50
N LEU A 246 11.09 16.19 -0.41
CA LEU A 246 9.80 15.49 -0.40
C LEU A 246 8.63 16.49 -0.49
N ILE A 247 8.68 17.60 0.26
CA ILE A 247 7.64 18.64 0.21
C ILE A 247 7.54 19.25 -1.20
N SER A 248 8.63 19.51 -1.90
CA SER A 248 8.59 20.03 -3.27
C SER A 248 7.97 19.05 -4.27
N ILE A 249 8.23 17.73 -4.12
CA ILE A 249 7.55 16.69 -4.93
C ILE A 249 6.05 16.66 -4.60
N ILE A 250 5.69 16.67 -3.32
CA ILE A 250 4.29 16.64 -2.87
C ILE A 250 3.51 17.85 -3.38
N LEU A 251 4.09 19.06 -3.32
CA LEU A 251 3.50 20.27 -3.90
C LEU A 251 3.40 20.20 -5.43
N MET A 252 4.39 19.63 -6.12
CA MET A 252 4.35 19.44 -7.57
C MET A 252 3.23 18.49 -8.00
N VAL A 253 3.04 17.37 -7.27
CA VAL A 253 1.94 16.42 -7.52
C VAL A 253 0.58 17.08 -7.22
N MET A 254 0.44 17.82 -6.12
CA MET A 254 -0.78 18.58 -5.83
C MET A 254 -1.09 19.63 -6.91
N ALA A 255 -0.09 20.37 -7.39
CA ALA A 255 -0.25 21.35 -8.45
C ALA A 255 -0.61 20.71 -9.79
N PHE A 256 0.00 19.56 -10.13
CA PHE A 256 -0.33 18.81 -11.34
C PHE A 256 -1.78 18.29 -11.33
N VAL A 257 -2.25 17.73 -10.20
CA VAL A 257 -3.65 17.32 -10.06
C VAL A 257 -4.58 18.53 -10.14
N GLY A 258 -4.26 19.63 -9.45
CA GLY A 258 -5.04 20.88 -9.52
C GLY A 258 -5.12 21.47 -10.92
N PHE A 259 -4.04 21.37 -11.69
CA PHE A 259 -4.01 21.73 -13.10
C PHE A 259 -4.94 20.83 -13.91
N ILE A 260 -4.89 19.50 -13.76
CA ILE A 260 -5.81 18.59 -14.46
C ILE A 260 -7.28 18.86 -14.09
N THR A 261 -7.59 19.15 -12.82
CA THR A 261 -8.99 19.34 -12.38
C THR A 261 -9.60 20.68 -12.77
N PHE A 262 -8.82 21.75 -12.89
CA PHE A 262 -9.34 23.11 -13.17
C PHE A 262 -8.61 23.85 -14.30
N GLY A 263 -7.28 23.74 -14.35
CA GLY A 263 -6.45 24.44 -15.33
C GLY A 263 -6.56 23.88 -16.75
N PHE A 264 -6.75 22.57 -16.91
CA PHE A 264 -6.81 21.91 -18.21
C PHE A 264 -7.98 22.43 -19.04
N THR A 265 -9.21 22.39 -18.51
CA THR A 265 -10.38 22.93 -19.21
C THR A 265 -10.17 24.39 -19.61
N ALA A 266 -9.68 25.25 -18.71
CA ALA A 266 -9.47 26.66 -19.00
C ALA A 266 -8.38 26.91 -20.06
N THR A 267 -7.27 26.15 -20.03
CA THR A 267 -6.16 26.31 -20.98
C THR A 267 -6.48 25.78 -22.37
N VAL A 268 -7.28 24.72 -22.49
CA VAL A 268 -7.61 24.12 -23.80
C VAL A 268 -8.90 24.72 -24.39
N CYS A 269 -9.86 25.19 -23.59
CA CYS A 269 -11.03 25.94 -24.09
C CYS A 269 -10.71 27.39 -24.50
N GLY A 270 -9.84 28.08 -23.75
CA GLY A 270 -9.69 29.53 -23.85
C GLY A 270 -10.90 30.32 -23.35
N ASN A 271 -10.86 31.65 -23.51
CA ASN A 271 -12.04 32.51 -23.34
C ASN A 271 -12.73 32.61 -24.72
N PRO A 272 -13.91 32.00 -24.93
CA PRO A 272 -14.62 32.15 -26.20
C PRO A 272 -15.06 33.61 -26.40
N PRO A 273 -15.13 34.09 -27.66
CA PRO A 273 -15.74 35.38 -27.94
C PRO A 273 -17.20 35.38 -27.50
N THR A 274 -17.72 36.55 -27.16
CA THR A 274 -19.13 36.75 -26.83
C THR A 274 -20.01 36.30 -28.00
N ARG A 275 -20.82 35.26 -27.78
CA ARG A 275 -21.78 34.73 -28.75
C ARG A 275 -23.19 35.09 -28.29
N LEU A 276 -24.01 35.65 -29.18
CA LEU A 276 -25.41 36.00 -28.92
C LEU A 276 -26.33 35.06 -29.70
N ARG A 277 -27.37 34.54 -29.06
CA ARG A 277 -28.30 33.63 -29.75
C ARG A 277 -29.21 34.41 -30.68
N VAL A 278 -29.50 33.86 -31.87
CA VAL A 278 -30.59 34.35 -32.72
C VAL A 278 -31.90 34.46 -31.94
N ASN A 279 -32.71 35.48 -32.24
CA ASN A 279 -33.95 35.84 -31.54
C ASN A 279 -33.80 36.40 -30.12
N GLU A 280 -32.59 36.37 -29.54
CA GLU A 280 -32.28 36.93 -28.21
C GLU A 280 -31.34 38.16 -28.30
N VAL A 281 -31.04 38.65 -29.51
CA VAL A 281 -30.23 39.87 -29.70
C VAL A 281 -31.04 41.10 -29.31
N ASP A 282 -30.58 41.82 -28.29
CA ASP A 282 -31.23 43.02 -27.75
C ASP A 282 -31.14 44.23 -28.69
N THR A 283 -32.07 45.16 -28.52
CA THR A 283 -32.24 46.41 -29.26
C THR A 283 -31.05 47.36 -29.23
N GLY A 284 -30.09 47.18 -28.31
CA GLY A 284 -28.80 47.91 -28.30
C GLY A 284 -27.81 47.47 -29.39
N TYR A 285 -28.13 46.40 -30.13
CA TYR A 285 -27.29 45.81 -31.16
C TYR A 285 -27.99 45.83 -32.54
N MET A 286 -27.19 45.79 -33.60
CA MET A 286 -27.64 45.42 -34.94
C MET A 286 -26.77 44.29 -35.49
N ILE A 287 -27.35 43.44 -36.32
CA ILE A 287 -26.68 42.29 -36.94
C ILE A 287 -26.23 42.68 -38.35
N PHE A 288 -24.99 42.32 -38.73
CA PHE A 288 -24.47 42.45 -40.08
C PHE A 288 -23.61 41.23 -40.40
N HIS A 289 -23.92 40.52 -41.48
CA HIS A 289 -23.22 39.31 -41.97
C HIS A 289 -22.99 38.28 -40.86
N GLY A 290 -24.01 38.05 -40.03
CA GLY A 290 -23.96 37.12 -38.90
C GLY A 290 -23.20 37.61 -37.66
N LYS A 291 -22.81 38.89 -37.59
CA LYS A 291 -22.12 39.49 -36.43
C LYS A 291 -22.93 40.61 -35.80
N ALA A 292 -22.96 40.64 -34.47
CA ALA A 292 -23.61 41.69 -33.70
C ALA A 292 -22.65 42.86 -33.44
N TYR A 293 -23.11 44.07 -33.70
CA TYR A 293 -22.40 45.33 -33.43
C TYR A 293 -23.17 46.12 -32.38
N ASN A 294 -22.48 46.55 -31.32
CA ASN A 294 -23.07 47.45 -30.32
C ASN A 294 -23.08 48.88 -30.89
N LEU A 295 -24.27 49.44 -31.08
CA LEU A 295 -24.47 50.74 -31.71
C LEU A 295 -25.06 51.80 -30.75
N LEU A 296 -25.12 51.50 -29.45
CA LEU A 296 -25.66 52.41 -28.41
C LEU A 296 -25.01 53.80 -28.40
N GLY A 297 -23.71 53.88 -28.71
CA GLY A 297 -22.95 55.14 -28.85
C GLY A 297 -22.63 55.52 -30.29
N SER A 298 -23.30 54.94 -31.27
CA SER A 298 -23.06 55.24 -32.69
C SER A 298 -23.79 56.51 -33.13
N HIS A 299 -23.15 57.25 -34.05
CA HIS A 299 -23.67 58.50 -34.59
C HIS A 299 -23.54 58.45 -36.12
N HIS A 300 -24.62 58.74 -36.84
CA HIS A 300 -24.65 58.70 -38.30
C HIS A 300 -24.31 60.09 -38.89
N PRO A 301 -23.52 60.18 -39.98
CA PRO A 301 -23.35 61.43 -40.72
C PRO A 301 -24.66 61.89 -41.36
N ALA A 302 -24.80 63.17 -41.70
CA ALA A 302 -26.02 63.67 -42.35
C ALA A 302 -26.34 62.90 -43.65
N ALA A 303 -27.58 62.44 -43.79
CA ALA A 303 -28.07 61.74 -44.98
C ALA A 303 -29.54 62.08 -45.25
N LEU A 304 -30.07 61.71 -46.43
CA LEU A 304 -31.44 62.03 -46.80
C LEU A 304 -32.44 61.35 -45.84
N GLY A 305 -33.11 62.15 -45.00
CA GLY A 305 -34.02 61.66 -43.95
C GLY A 305 -33.36 61.27 -42.63
N ILE A 306 -32.05 61.52 -42.45
CA ILE A 306 -31.29 61.23 -41.22
C ILE A 306 -30.51 62.48 -40.81
N ALA A 307 -30.80 63.03 -39.64
CA ALA A 307 -30.10 64.19 -39.10
C ALA A 307 -28.62 63.88 -38.79
N GLU A 308 -27.77 64.92 -38.81
CA GLU A 308 -26.38 64.77 -38.42
C GLU A 308 -26.26 64.34 -36.95
N GLN A 309 -25.35 63.39 -36.68
CA GLN A 309 -25.15 62.77 -35.35
C GLN A 309 -26.33 61.93 -34.83
N ALA A 310 -27.37 61.65 -35.63
CA ALA A 310 -28.48 60.81 -35.19
C ALA A 310 -28.04 59.37 -34.88
N ASN A 311 -28.58 58.78 -33.81
CA ASN A 311 -28.39 57.39 -33.45
C ASN A 311 -29.36 56.49 -34.22
N ILE A 312 -28.81 55.57 -35.00
CA ILE A 312 -29.54 54.69 -35.92
C ILE A 312 -30.56 53.80 -35.18
N LEU A 313 -30.31 53.45 -33.92
CA LEU A 313 -31.16 52.54 -33.13
C LEU A 313 -32.49 53.16 -32.71
N TYR A 314 -32.47 54.44 -32.32
CA TYR A 314 -33.54 55.07 -31.54
C TYR A 314 -34.06 56.40 -32.12
N ASP A 315 -33.23 57.16 -32.82
CA ASP A 315 -33.61 58.50 -33.32
C ASP A 315 -34.32 58.45 -34.68
N LEU A 316 -34.33 57.27 -35.33
CA LEU A 316 -35.03 57.05 -36.59
C LEU A 316 -36.52 56.71 -36.37
N PRO A 317 -37.44 57.14 -37.26
CA PRO A 317 -38.87 56.82 -37.16
C PRO A 317 -39.18 55.32 -37.12
N VAL A 318 -38.32 54.50 -37.74
CA VAL A 318 -38.36 53.04 -37.66
C VAL A 318 -37.25 52.58 -36.74
N LYS A 319 -37.61 52.01 -35.57
CA LYS A 319 -36.64 51.44 -34.62
C LYS A 319 -35.89 50.26 -35.27
N THR A 320 -34.57 50.39 -35.37
CA THR A 320 -33.70 49.45 -36.10
C THR A 320 -32.99 48.44 -35.20
N GLY A 321 -32.99 48.66 -33.88
CA GLY A 321 -32.37 47.76 -32.91
C GLY A 321 -32.89 46.32 -32.97
N GLY A 322 -32.00 45.34 -32.82
CA GLY A 322 -32.29 43.90 -32.92
C GLY A 322 -32.55 43.40 -34.34
N ARG A 323 -32.38 44.26 -35.37
CA ARG A 323 -32.55 43.89 -36.79
C ARG A 323 -31.22 43.57 -37.46
N ASP A 324 -31.32 42.85 -38.57
CA ASP A 324 -30.22 42.54 -39.47
C ASP A 324 -30.17 43.57 -40.61
N GLY A 325 -29.04 44.26 -40.71
CA GLY A 325 -28.76 45.28 -41.71
C GLY A 325 -27.78 44.83 -42.80
N SER A 326 -27.55 43.53 -42.99
CA SER A 326 -26.59 42.98 -43.97
C SER A 326 -26.81 43.51 -45.39
N PHE A 327 -28.08 43.74 -45.78
CA PHE A 327 -28.43 44.33 -47.08
C PHE A 327 -28.12 45.83 -47.20
N LEU A 328 -27.80 46.53 -46.11
CA LEU A 328 -27.30 47.90 -46.13
C LEU A 328 -25.78 47.98 -46.37
N PHE A 329 -25.03 46.89 -46.16
CA PHE A 329 -23.57 46.82 -46.34
C PHE A 329 -23.14 45.58 -47.15
N GLN A 330 -23.84 45.30 -48.26
CA GLN A 330 -23.66 44.10 -49.09
C GLN A 330 -22.24 43.94 -49.62
N ASN A 331 -21.70 42.71 -49.58
CA ASN A 331 -20.41 42.37 -50.14
C ASN A 331 -20.52 41.96 -51.63
N VAL A 332 -20.66 42.95 -52.50
CA VAL A 332 -20.79 42.76 -53.95
C VAL A 332 -19.44 42.55 -54.65
N ASN A 333 -19.47 41.84 -55.78
CA ASN A 333 -18.35 41.63 -56.71
C ASN A 333 -17.14 40.85 -56.16
N GLY A 334 -17.31 40.21 -55.00
CA GLY A 334 -16.37 39.22 -54.48
C GLY A 334 -16.52 37.85 -55.16
N LYS A 335 -16.77 36.80 -54.38
CA LYS A 335 -16.89 35.41 -54.83
C LYS A 335 -18.09 35.17 -55.76
N CYS A 336 -19.07 36.07 -55.76
CA CYS A 336 -20.22 36.04 -56.66
C CYS A 336 -19.97 36.69 -58.04
N LYS A 337 -18.80 37.29 -58.30
CA LYS A 337 -18.51 37.93 -59.59
C LYS A 337 -18.58 36.90 -60.72
N GLY A 338 -19.37 37.20 -61.75
CA GLY A 338 -19.64 36.30 -62.88
C GLY A 338 -20.73 35.25 -62.64
N LEU A 339 -21.14 35.01 -61.40
CA LEU A 339 -22.33 34.19 -61.08
C LEU A 339 -23.61 35.04 -61.06
N ILE A 340 -23.53 36.25 -60.51
CA ILE A 340 -24.61 37.25 -60.53
C ILE A 340 -24.23 38.33 -61.55
N THR A 341 -25.10 38.57 -62.51
CA THR A 341 -24.87 39.53 -63.61
C THR A 341 -26.01 40.55 -63.72
N LYS A 342 -25.78 41.64 -64.44
CA LYS A 342 -26.77 42.69 -64.67
C LYS A 342 -27.87 42.18 -65.62
N SER A 343 -29.15 42.36 -65.26
CA SER A 343 -30.26 42.09 -66.18
C SER A 343 -30.34 43.14 -67.30
N GLU A 344 -30.89 42.76 -68.45
CA GLU A 344 -31.14 43.67 -69.57
C GLU A 344 -32.13 44.78 -69.14
N GLY A 345 -31.80 46.05 -69.40
CA GLY A 345 -32.59 47.20 -68.95
C GLY A 345 -32.47 47.56 -67.45
N SER A 346 -31.55 46.92 -66.70
CA SER A 346 -31.36 47.16 -65.26
C SER A 346 -30.83 48.56 -64.92
N ASP A 347 -31.44 49.16 -63.89
CA ASP A 347 -31.10 50.45 -63.28
C ASP A 347 -29.92 50.38 -62.29
N VAL A 348 -29.38 49.19 -62.01
CA VAL A 348 -28.23 49.02 -61.12
C VAL A 348 -26.96 49.59 -61.78
N PRO A 349 -26.24 50.54 -61.16
CA PRO A 349 -24.94 51.03 -61.62
C PRO A 349 -23.96 49.87 -61.78
N SER A 350 -23.25 49.89 -62.89
CA SER A 350 -22.26 48.88 -63.25
C SER A 350 -21.06 49.55 -63.92
N ASP A 351 -19.84 49.18 -63.54
CA ASP A 351 -18.62 49.67 -64.20
C ASP A 351 -18.23 48.84 -65.44
N ASP A 352 -17.21 49.30 -66.16
CA ASP A 352 -16.67 48.63 -67.37
C ASP A 352 -16.06 47.25 -67.07
N GLN A 353 -15.84 46.90 -65.79
CA GLN A 353 -15.37 45.58 -65.35
C GLN A 353 -16.51 44.66 -64.92
N GLY A 354 -17.77 45.07 -65.15
CA GLY A 354 -18.97 44.33 -64.79
C GLY A 354 -19.26 44.27 -63.29
N ASN A 355 -18.67 45.15 -62.48
CA ASN A 355 -18.95 45.22 -61.04
C ASN A 355 -20.29 45.93 -60.81
N LEU A 356 -21.23 45.28 -60.11
CA LEU A 356 -22.56 45.79 -59.77
C LEU A 356 -22.54 46.59 -58.47
N GLY A 357 -23.33 47.68 -58.38
CA GLY A 357 -23.44 48.50 -57.17
C GLY A 357 -24.09 47.79 -55.96
N TRP A 358 -25.06 46.92 -56.20
CA TRP A 358 -25.74 46.09 -55.19
C TRP A 358 -26.31 44.81 -55.83
N TYR A 359 -26.67 43.82 -55.01
CA TYR A 359 -27.31 42.56 -55.45
C TYR A 359 -28.75 42.42 -54.94
N PHE A 360 -29.02 42.91 -53.73
CA PHE A 360 -30.33 42.92 -53.07
C PHE A 360 -30.86 44.35 -52.88
N PRO A 361 -32.18 44.54 -52.69
CA PRO A 361 -32.72 45.82 -52.25
C PRO A 361 -32.25 46.19 -50.83
N CYS A 362 -32.03 47.48 -50.59
CA CYS A 362 -31.39 48.04 -49.40
C CYS A 362 -32.32 48.07 -48.17
N ASN A 363 -32.77 46.91 -47.70
CA ASN A 363 -33.77 46.77 -46.63
C ASN A 363 -33.20 46.25 -45.31
N LEU A 364 -33.88 46.57 -44.21
CA LEU A 364 -33.65 45.94 -42.90
C LEU A 364 -34.46 44.65 -42.76
N LEU A 365 -33.84 43.63 -42.20
CA LEU A 365 -34.40 42.29 -42.01
C LEU A 365 -34.64 42.03 -40.50
N ASN A 366 -35.68 41.27 -40.17
CA ASN A 366 -35.97 40.86 -38.80
C ASN A 366 -35.17 39.58 -38.47
N GLN A 367 -34.62 39.48 -37.25
CA GLN A 367 -33.80 38.32 -36.84
C GLN A 367 -34.56 36.98 -36.83
N ASP A 368 -35.89 37.01 -36.77
CA ASP A 368 -36.77 35.83 -36.81
C ASP A 368 -37.04 35.30 -38.23
N GLY A 369 -36.60 36.01 -39.27
CA GLY A 369 -36.87 35.69 -40.67
C GLY A 369 -38.29 36.01 -41.15
N SER A 370 -39.07 36.81 -40.40
CA SER A 370 -40.45 37.19 -40.76
C SER A 370 -40.58 38.25 -41.86
N SER A 371 -39.46 38.83 -42.32
CA SER A 371 -39.47 39.92 -43.30
C SER A 371 -40.01 39.49 -44.67
N ASP A 372 -41.07 40.14 -45.15
CA ASP A 372 -41.75 39.77 -46.41
C ASP A 372 -40.91 40.13 -47.66
N PRO A 373 -40.43 39.14 -48.44
CA PRO A 373 -39.66 39.37 -49.66
C PRO A 373 -40.46 39.98 -50.81
N LYS A 374 -41.77 40.24 -50.64
CA LYS A 374 -42.57 41.01 -51.61
C LYS A 374 -42.26 42.50 -51.59
N ASN A 375 -41.71 43.05 -50.51
CA ASN A 375 -41.34 44.46 -50.41
C ASN A 375 -40.00 44.74 -51.13
N LYS A 376 -39.98 44.54 -52.46
CA LYS A 376 -38.80 44.74 -53.33
C LYS A 376 -38.62 46.17 -53.82
N THR A 377 -39.51 47.08 -53.40
CA THR A 377 -39.41 48.50 -53.74
C THR A 377 -38.23 49.13 -53.02
N PHE A 378 -37.33 49.73 -53.79
CA PHE A 378 -36.39 50.72 -53.27
C PHE A 378 -37.19 51.94 -52.77
N GLY A 379 -36.67 52.65 -51.78
CA GLY A 379 -37.29 53.91 -51.35
C GLY A 379 -37.14 55.00 -52.42
N ALA A 380 -37.46 56.24 -52.05
CA ALA A 380 -37.41 57.40 -52.96
C ALA A 380 -36.01 57.73 -53.55
N TYR A 381 -34.96 56.98 -53.18
CA TYR A 381 -33.60 57.19 -53.65
C TYR A 381 -32.91 55.85 -53.96
N LEU A 382 -32.77 55.54 -55.26
CA LEU A 382 -32.19 54.30 -55.75
C LEU A 382 -30.68 54.21 -55.44
N GLY A 383 -30.25 53.06 -54.90
CA GLY A 383 -28.85 52.65 -54.82
C GLY A 383 -28.01 53.17 -53.65
N TYR A 384 -28.14 54.46 -53.31
CA TYR A 384 -27.36 55.05 -52.21
C TYR A 384 -27.82 54.60 -50.81
N GLN A 385 -29.00 53.96 -50.71
CA GLN A 385 -29.49 53.34 -49.48
C GLN A 385 -28.64 52.14 -49.02
N CYS A 386 -27.81 51.56 -49.89
CA CYS A 386 -26.96 50.39 -49.63
C CYS A 386 -25.51 50.74 -49.18
N HIS A 387 -25.29 51.93 -48.60
CA HIS A 387 -23.97 52.46 -48.17
C HIS A 387 -22.82 52.11 -49.13
N THR A 388 -23.02 52.36 -50.42
CA THR A 388 -22.13 51.92 -51.51
C THR A 388 -20.85 52.76 -51.61
N THR A 389 -20.78 53.91 -50.93
CA THR A 389 -19.62 54.80 -50.96
C THR A 389 -18.42 54.24 -50.19
N GLU A 390 -17.21 54.43 -50.72
CA GLU A 390 -15.98 53.93 -50.11
C GLU A 390 -15.79 54.42 -48.66
N LEU A 391 -16.11 55.70 -48.39
CA LEU A 391 -16.04 56.30 -47.06
C LEU A 391 -16.94 55.55 -46.04
N ALA A 392 -18.17 55.22 -46.41
CA ALA A 392 -19.10 54.51 -45.53
C ALA A 392 -18.63 53.08 -45.26
N ARG A 393 -18.15 52.38 -46.29
CA ARG A 393 -17.63 51.01 -46.18
C ARG A 393 -16.35 50.97 -45.32
N ASN A 394 -15.38 51.86 -45.57
CA ASN A 394 -14.14 51.92 -44.79
C ASN A 394 -14.40 52.25 -43.30
N LYS A 395 -15.41 53.08 -43.00
CA LYS A 395 -15.84 53.33 -41.61
C LYS A 395 -16.51 52.11 -40.99
N PHE A 396 -17.41 51.43 -41.70
CA PHE A 396 -18.11 50.24 -41.20
C PHE A 396 -17.16 49.07 -40.95
N TYR A 397 -16.36 48.68 -41.95
CA TYR A 397 -15.41 47.55 -41.83
C TYR A 397 -14.25 47.83 -40.87
N GLY A 398 -14.05 49.10 -40.46
CA GLY A 398 -13.14 49.48 -39.37
C GLY A 398 -13.72 49.32 -37.96
N MET A 399 -15.03 49.05 -37.81
CA MET A 399 -15.65 48.84 -36.50
C MET A 399 -15.40 47.43 -35.96
N LYS A 400 -15.22 47.31 -34.64
CA LYS A 400 -15.15 46.01 -33.96
C LYS A 400 -16.55 45.47 -33.68
N SER A 401 -16.81 44.24 -34.12
CA SER A 401 -18.03 43.49 -33.73
C SER A 401 -18.00 43.18 -32.23
N ALA A 402 -19.17 43.25 -31.58
CA ALA A 402 -19.34 42.92 -30.16
C ALA A 402 -19.52 41.42 -29.91
N GLY A 403 -19.88 40.65 -30.93
CA GLY A 403 -20.01 39.20 -30.86
C GLY A 403 -20.46 38.56 -32.17
N ASP A 404 -20.34 37.24 -32.26
CA ASP A 404 -20.93 36.46 -33.37
C ASP A 404 -22.37 36.04 -33.00
N VAL A 405 -23.27 36.03 -33.99
CA VAL A 405 -24.63 35.49 -33.80
C VAL A 405 -24.60 33.99 -34.04
N TYR A 406 -25.12 33.21 -33.09
CA TYR A 406 -25.13 31.75 -33.17
C TYR A 406 -26.54 31.17 -33.30
N TYR A 407 -26.59 30.01 -33.95
CA TYR A 407 -27.78 29.17 -34.11
C TYR A 407 -27.46 27.78 -33.56
N THR A 408 -28.36 27.21 -32.78
CA THR A 408 -28.28 25.79 -32.40
C THR A 408 -28.75 24.89 -33.54
N TRP A 409 -28.40 23.60 -33.49
CA TRP A 409 -28.95 22.62 -34.44
C TRP A 409 -30.47 22.51 -34.37
N ASP A 410 -31.09 22.77 -33.23
CA ASP A 410 -32.55 22.83 -33.09
C ASP A 410 -33.13 24.06 -33.81
N ASP A 411 -32.47 25.21 -33.75
CA ASP A 411 -32.86 26.42 -34.50
C ASP A 411 -32.74 26.22 -36.02
N ILE A 412 -31.73 25.46 -36.47
CA ILE A 412 -31.46 25.13 -37.89
C ILE A 412 -32.43 24.07 -38.44
N ASN A 413 -32.79 23.09 -37.63
CA ASN A 413 -33.78 22.06 -37.97
C ASN A 413 -35.23 22.58 -37.88
N ASN A 414 -35.46 23.75 -37.29
CA ASN A 414 -36.79 24.31 -37.13
C ASN A 414 -37.47 24.58 -38.49
N GLY A 415 -38.67 24.03 -38.66
CA GLY A 415 -39.44 24.09 -39.91
C GLY A 415 -39.91 25.49 -40.33
N THR A 416 -39.62 26.53 -39.55
CA THR A 416 -39.93 27.94 -39.84
C THR A 416 -39.02 28.52 -40.94
N ARG A 417 -37.72 28.64 -40.70
CA ARG A 417 -36.73 29.27 -41.61
C ARG A 417 -36.07 28.28 -42.58
N ASN A 418 -35.50 28.76 -43.67
CA ASN A 418 -34.84 27.93 -44.70
C ASN A 418 -33.32 27.87 -44.51
N LEU A 419 -32.89 27.38 -43.35
CA LEU A 419 -31.48 27.41 -42.97
C LEU A 419 -30.70 26.21 -43.53
N ALA A 420 -29.44 26.44 -43.89
CA ALA A 420 -28.44 25.42 -44.22
C ALA A 420 -27.07 25.84 -43.65
N VAL A 421 -26.16 24.89 -43.46
CA VAL A 421 -24.83 25.13 -42.86
C VAL A 421 -23.73 24.88 -43.87
N TYR A 422 -22.80 25.83 -44.02
CA TYR A 422 -21.61 25.68 -44.87
C TYR A 422 -20.36 26.16 -44.11
N SER A 423 -19.34 25.32 -43.99
CA SER A 423 -18.09 25.60 -43.28
C SER A 423 -18.25 26.16 -41.85
N GLY A 424 -19.36 25.83 -41.17
CA GLY A 424 -19.72 26.35 -39.85
C GLY A 424 -20.47 27.69 -39.85
N THR A 425 -20.66 28.34 -41.00
CA THR A 425 -21.54 29.50 -41.17
C THR A 425 -22.98 29.06 -41.46
N VAL A 426 -23.95 29.85 -41.02
CA VAL A 426 -25.38 29.60 -41.21
C VAL A 426 -25.88 30.49 -42.34
N LEU A 427 -26.44 29.86 -43.37
CA LEU A 427 -26.97 30.49 -44.57
C LEU A 427 -28.50 30.44 -44.53
N ASP A 428 -29.16 31.59 -44.75
CA ASP A 428 -30.61 31.62 -44.91
C ASP A 428 -31.02 31.66 -46.38
N LEU A 429 -31.47 30.52 -46.89
CA LEU A 429 -31.88 30.35 -48.28
C LEU A 429 -33.19 31.09 -48.60
N ASP A 430 -33.98 31.52 -47.60
CA ASP A 430 -35.14 32.39 -47.84
C ASP A 430 -34.70 33.80 -48.29
N LEU A 431 -33.47 34.24 -47.96
CA LEU A 431 -32.93 35.54 -48.40
C LEU A 431 -32.73 35.61 -49.93
N LEU A 432 -32.51 34.48 -50.60
CA LEU A 432 -32.40 34.43 -52.07
C LEU A 432 -33.69 34.89 -52.78
N LYS A 433 -34.85 34.91 -52.08
CA LYS A 433 -36.10 35.43 -52.64
C LYS A 433 -36.11 36.94 -52.84
N TRP A 434 -35.19 37.67 -52.22
CA TRP A 434 -35.09 39.12 -52.32
C TRP A 434 -34.46 39.62 -53.62
N PHE A 435 -33.84 38.75 -54.43
CA PHE A 435 -33.38 39.11 -55.76
C PHE A 435 -34.52 39.69 -56.61
N ASN A 436 -34.24 40.78 -57.32
CA ASN A 436 -35.16 41.37 -58.28
C ASN A 436 -34.71 41.02 -59.70
N GLY A 437 -35.50 40.22 -60.42
CA GLY A 437 -35.16 39.72 -61.75
C GLY A 437 -35.03 40.82 -62.82
N SER A 438 -35.67 41.98 -62.62
CA SER A 438 -35.49 43.14 -63.51
C SER A 438 -34.14 43.83 -63.33
N GLN A 439 -33.41 43.54 -62.25
CA GLN A 439 -32.14 44.20 -61.90
C GLN A 439 -30.94 43.28 -62.07
N VAL A 440 -31.03 42.05 -61.56
CA VAL A 440 -29.93 41.07 -61.60
C VAL A 440 -30.42 39.71 -62.09
N THR A 441 -29.60 39.11 -62.93
CA THR A 441 -29.74 37.73 -63.42
C THR A 441 -28.93 36.82 -62.51
N VAL A 442 -29.56 35.74 -62.05
CA VAL A 442 -28.97 34.78 -61.09
C VAL A 442 -29.05 33.34 -61.64
N PRO A 443 -28.16 32.44 -61.22
CA PRO A 443 -28.18 31.04 -61.66
C PRO A 443 -29.47 30.34 -61.21
N ARG A 444 -30.05 29.46 -62.04
CA ARG A 444 -31.28 28.71 -61.71
C ARG A 444 -31.21 28.00 -60.35
N ILE A 445 -30.04 27.48 -60.01
CA ILE A 445 -29.80 26.79 -58.73
C ILE A 445 -30.08 27.68 -57.50
N PHE A 446 -29.93 29.01 -57.57
CA PHE A 446 -30.34 29.91 -56.47
C PHE A 446 -31.86 29.98 -56.33
N VAL A 447 -32.60 29.97 -57.44
CA VAL A 447 -34.07 29.92 -57.42
C VAL A 447 -34.54 28.61 -56.81
N ASP A 448 -33.96 27.49 -57.22
CA ASP A 448 -34.25 26.15 -56.71
C ASP A 448 -33.89 25.97 -55.23
N LEU A 449 -32.78 26.56 -54.77
CA LEU A 449 -32.39 26.57 -53.36
C LEU A 449 -33.33 27.44 -52.50
N SER A 450 -33.90 28.51 -53.05
CA SER A 450 -34.84 29.37 -52.33
C SER A 450 -36.22 28.73 -52.11
N ASN A 451 -36.63 27.82 -52.99
CA ASN A 451 -37.97 27.24 -52.98
C ASN A 451 -38.05 25.97 -52.14
N LYS A 452 -38.77 26.04 -51.00
CA LYS A 452 -38.99 24.91 -50.07
C LYS A 452 -39.68 23.69 -50.72
N ALA A 453 -40.34 23.86 -51.86
CA ALA A 453 -40.98 22.77 -52.61
C ALA A 453 -40.03 21.98 -53.52
N THR A 454 -38.85 22.52 -53.86
CA THR A 454 -37.92 21.86 -54.79
C THR A 454 -37.13 20.76 -54.09
N THR A 455 -36.92 19.62 -54.77
CA THR A 455 -36.16 18.48 -54.26
C THR A 455 -34.72 18.84 -53.86
N LEU A 456 -34.11 19.81 -54.55
CA LEU A 456 -32.80 20.35 -54.19
C LEU A 456 -32.81 20.99 -52.80
N ASN A 457 -33.77 21.88 -52.51
CA ASN A 457 -33.91 22.52 -51.20
C ASN A 457 -34.14 21.49 -50.09
N GLN A 458 -35.07 20.54 -50.31
CA GLN A 458 -35.35 19.45 -49.36
C GLN A 458 -34.11 18.59 -49.06
N GLY A 459 -33.15 18.51 -49.99
CA GLY A 459 -31.88 17.83 -49.81
C GLY A 459 -30.84 18.59 -48.97
N VAL A 460 -30.95 19.92 -48.83
CA VAL A 460 -29.96 20.80 -48.18
C VAL A 460 -30.45 21.49 -46.91
N ARG A 461 -31.75 21.74 -46.78
CA ARG A 461 -32.35 22.46 -45.65
C ARG A 461 -32.18 21.65 -44.36
N GLY A 462 -31.82 22.33 -43.27
CA GLY A 462 -31.58 21.72 -41.96
C GLY A 462 -30.31 20.86 -41.90
N ARG A 463 -29.38 21.01 -42.84
CA ARG A 463 -28.20 20.13 -42.97
C ARG A 463 -26.90 20.90 -43.17
N ASP A 464 -25.81 20.24 -42.82
CA ASP A 464 -24.48 20.62 -43.26
C ASP A 464 -24.28 20.23 -44.73
N ILE A 465 -24.03 21.24 -45.57
CA ILE A 465 -23.78 21.08 -47.00
C ILE A 465 -22.30 21.22 -47.37
N THR A 466 -21.41 21.45 -46.40
CA THR A 466 -19.97 21.67 -46.60
C THR A 466 -19.34 20.58 -47.47
N HIS A 467 -19.48 19.31 -47.06
CA HIS A 467 -18.90 18.18 -47.79
C HIS A 467 -19.51 18.04 -49.20
N LYS A 468 -20.80 18.35 -49.37
CA LYS A 468 -21.50 18.21 -50.65
C LYS A 468 -20.96 19.19 -51.70
N PHE A 469 -20.83 20.47 -51.34
CA PHE A 469 -20.33 21.51 -52.25
C PHE A 469 -18.81 21.49 -52.42
N GLN A 470 -18.06 20.96 -51.43
CA GLN A 470 -16.63 20.69 -51.61
C GLN A 470 -16.37 19.54 -52.58
N ALA A 471 -17.19 18.47 -52.54
CA ALA A 471 -17.02 17.30 -53.40
C ALA A 471 -17.55 17.48 -54.84
N SER A 472 -18.58 18.30 -55.07
CA SER A 472 -19.23 18.44 -56.38
C SER A 472 -18.51 19.38 -57.36
N GLY A 473 -17.50 20.12 -56.91
CA GLY A 473 -16.87 21.20 -57.68
C GLY A 473 -17.59 22.56 -57.58
N ASP A 474 -18.78 22.60 -56.97
CA ASP A 474 -19.60 23.82 -56.77
C ASP A 474 -19.06 24.75 -55.67
N LYS A 475 -17.79 24.62 -55.28
CA LYS A 475 -17.18 25.40 -54.20
C LYS A 475 -17.34 26.91 -54.38
N GLY A 476 -17.18 27.42 -55.61
CA GLY A 476 -17.37 28.85 -55.91
C GLY A 476 -18.82 29.33 -55.71
N LEU A 477 -19.80 28.44 -55.92
CA LEU A 477 -21.22 28.72 -55.68
C LEU A 477 -21.52 28.83 -54.18
N ALA A 478 -20.95 27.93 -53.37
CA ALA A 478 -21.07 27.97 -51.91
C ALA A 478 -20.34 29.16 -51.29
N GLU A 479 -19.12 29.47 -51.74
CA GLU A 479 -18.38 30.68 -51.32
C GLU A 479 -19.11 31.97 -51.71
N CYS A 480 -19.85 31.98 -52.83
CA CYS A 480 -20.75 33.09 -53.15
C CYS A 480 -21.90 33.19 -52.16
N LEU A 481 -22.65 32.10 -51.91
CA LEU A 481 -23.76 32.08 -50.96
C LEU A 481 -23.34 32.53 -49.56
N GLU A 482 -22.19 32.07 -49.08
CA GLU A 482 -21.58 32.49 -47.81
C GLU A 482 -21.37 34.01 -47.73
N GLN A 483 -21.00 34.68 -48.82
CA GLN A 483 -20.80 36.13 -48.80
C GLN A 483 -22.08 36.97 -48.80
N ILE A 484 -23.22 36.41 -49.23
CA ILE A 484 -24.42 37.20 -49.54
C ILE A 484 -25.66 36.84 -48.71
N ILE A 485 -25.72 35.64 -48.11
CA ILE A 485 -26.85 35.19 -47.28
C ILE A 485 -26.41 34.58 -45.92
N GLN A 486 -25.19 34.89 -45.45
CA GLN A 486 -24.74 34.53 -44.10
C GLN A 486 -25.51 35.32 -43.04
N VAL A 487 -26.19 34.59 -42.14
CA VAL A 487 -26.96 35.15 -41.02
C VAL A 487 -26.39 34.82 -39.64
N GLY A 488 -25.32 34.02 -39.57
CA GLY A 488 -24.66 33.65 -38.32
C GLY A 488 -23.65 32.51 -38.44
N SER A 489 -23.40 31.84 -37.32
CA SER A 489 -22.56 30.65 -37.20
C SER A 489 -23.28 29.54 -36.40
N VAL A 490 -22.86 28.29 -36.57
CA VAL A 490 -23.42 27.16 -35.80
C VAL A 490 -22.77 27.09 -34.43
N ASP A 491 -23.58 26.85 -33.40
CA ASP A 491 -23.02 26.60 -32.08
C ASP A 491 -22.19 25.32 -32.06
N THR A 492 -20.92 25.52 -31.74
CA THR A 492 -19.89 24.49 -31.78
C THR A 492 -18.93 24.72 -30.62
N ASP A 493 -18.80 23.71 -29.77
CA ASP A 493 -17.72 23.63 -28.78
C ASP A 493 -16.37 23.59 -29.53
N THR A 494 -15.36 24.26 -28.98
CA THR A 494 -14.01 24.16 -29.56
C THR A 494 -13.49 22.73 -29.42
N ILE A 495 -12.65 22.27 -30.36
CA ILE A 495 -11.99 20.94 -30.28
C ILE A 495 -11.30 20.76 -28.92
N GLY A 496 -10.78 21.86 -28.37
CA GLY A 496 -10.20 21.90 -27.03
C GLY A 496 -11.18 21.64 -25.89
N CYS A 497 -12.37 22.25 -25.91
CA CYS A 497 -13.42 21.96 -24.95
C CYS A 497 -13.92 20.52 -25.07
N ILE A 498 -14.11 20.00 -26.30
CA ILE A 498 -14.52 18.61 -26.54
C ILE A 498 -13.46 17.64 -25.96
N ALA A 499 -12.18 17.86 -26.24
CA ALA A 499 -11.09 17.06 -25.69
C ALA A 499 -11.07 17.10 -24.14
N SER A 500 -11.32 18.28 -23.55
CA SER A 500 -11.39 18.42 -22.09
C SER A 500 -12.60 17.71 -21.48
N GLN A 501 -13.76 17.75 -22.13
CA GLN A 501 -14.95 16.98 -21.70
C GLN A 501 -14.67 15.48 -21.79
N VAL A 502 -14.06 14.99 -22.87
CA VAL A 502 -13.69 13.56 -23.02
C VAL A 502 -12.74 13.12 -21.90
N VAL A 503 -11.68 13.88 -21.62
CA VAL A 503 -10.75 13.58 -20.51
C VAL A 503 -11.49 13.56 -19.16
N LEU A 504 -12.39 14.51 -18.92
CA LEU A 504 -13.18 14.58 -17.69
C LEU A 504 -14.13 13.38 -17.55
N TYR A 505 -14.85 12.98 -18.61
CA TYR A 505 -15.73 11.82 -18.59
C TYR A 505 -14.97 10.49 -18.45
N VAL A 506 -13.81 10.34 -19.09
CA VAL A 506 -12.95 9.16 -18.93
C VAL A 506 -12.43 9.07 -17.49
N ALA A 507 -11.95 10.18 -16.91
CA ALA A 507 -11.51 10.23 -15.52
C ALA A 507 -12.67 9.94 -14.53
N LEU A 508 -13.86 10.49 -14.79
CA LEU A 508 -15.08 10.24 -14.02
C LEU A 508 -15.46 8.75 -14.03
N ALA A 509 -15.55 8.14 -15.21
CA ALA A 509 -15.87 6.72 -15.38
C ALA A 509 -14.83 5.82 -14.70
N PHE A 510 -13.55 6.18 -14.78
CA PHE A 510 -12.45 5.47 -14.13
C PHE A 510 -12.53 5.52 -12.60
N ILE A 511 -12.76 6.70 -12.01
CA ILE A 511 -12.91 6.86 -10.55
C ILE A 511 -14.12 6.08 -10.05
N ILE A 512 -15.28 6.21 -10.71
CA ILE A 512 -16.50 5.47 -10.36
C ILE A 512 -16.27 3.95 -10.47
N SER A 513 -15.52 3.49 -11.48
CA SER A 513 -15.18 2.06 -11.64
C SER A 513 -14.31 1.54 -10.50
N ILE A 514 -13.29 2.29 -10.05
CA ILE A 514 -12.44 1.89 -8.90
C ILE A 514 -13.26 1.87 -7.61
N VAL A 515 -14.07 2.90 -7.35
CA VAL A 515 -14.89 2.98 -6.13
C VAL A 515 -15.94 1.87 -6.11
N GLY A 516 -16.60 1.61 -7.25
CA GLY A 516 -17.53 0.50 -7.43
C GLY A 516 -16.87 -0.88 -7.26
N ALA A 517 -15.65 -1.07 -7.78
CA ALA A 517 -14.89 -2.29 -7.59
C ALA A 517 -14.49 -2.50 -6.11
N LYS A 518 -13.95 -1.48 -5.43
CA LYS A 518 -13.64 -1.53 -3.98
C LYS A 518 -14.90 -1.93 -3.17
N PHE A 519 -16.07 -1.37 -3.52
CA PHE A 519 -17.37 -1.70 -2.89
C PHE A 519 -17.84 -3.14 -3.13
N VAL A 520 -17.89 -3.59 -4.40
CA VAL A 520 -18.35 -4.95 -4.74
C VAL A 520 -17.43 -6.01 -4.13
N LEU A 521 -16.11 -5.78 -4.14
CA LEU A 521 -15.14 -6.69 -3.53
C LEU A 521 -15.26 -6.72 -2.00
N ALA A 522 -15.56 -5.61 -1.34
CA ALA A 522 -15.85 -5.59 0.10
C ALA A 522 -17.14 -6.34 0.46
N LEU A 523 -18.21 -6.25 -0.34
CA LEU A 523 -19.42 -7.08 -0.16
C LEU A 523 -19.12 -8.56 -0.38
N TYR A 524 -18.36 -8.90 -1.43
CA TYR A 524 -17.91 -10.27 -1.69
C TYR A 524 -17.09 -10.84 -0.52
N PHE A 525 -16.15 -10.04 0.01
CA PHE A 525 -15.39 -10.39 1.20
C PHE A 525 -16.30 -10.73 2.37
N GLN A 526 -17.21 -9.81 2.70
CA GLN A 526 -18.04 -9.90 3.90
C GLN A 526 -19.04 -11.06 3.83
N TRP A 527 -19.60 -11.36 2.65
CA TRP A 527 -20.62 -12.41 2.50
C TRP A 527 -20.03 -13.80 2.25
N PHE A 528 -18.91 -13.92 1.54
CA PHE A 528 -18.37 -15.21 1.08
C PHE A 528 -17.00 -15.60 1.63
N LEU A 529 -16.05 -14.65 1.75
CA LEU A 529 -14.67 -14.98 2.14
C LEU A 529 -14.47 -14.98 3.66
N SER A 530 -15.00 -13.97 4.35
CA SER A 530 -14.86 -13.78 5.81
C SER A 530 -15.24 -15.04 6.60
N ARG A 531 -16.30 -15.74 6.19
CA ARG A 531 -16.82 -16.95 6.86
C ARG A 531 -15.88 -18.17 6.75
N ARG A 532 -14.94 -18.17 5.79
CA ARG A 532 -14.00 -19.30 5.61
C ARG A 532 -12.89 -19.31 6.67
N TYR A 533 -12.50 -18.12 7.16
CA TYR A 533 -11.44 -17.96 8.18
C TYR A 533 -11.93 -18.33 9.59
N ALA A 534 -13.19 -18.04 9.91
CA ALA A 534 -13.80 -18.30 11.21
C ALA A 534 -13.70 -19.77 11.66
N ALA A 535 -13.57 -20.00 12.97
CA ALA A 535 -13.61 -21.34 13.56
C ALA A 535 -14.99 -22.01 13.35
N SER A 536 -15.02 -23.35 13.16
CA SER A 536 -16.28 -24.08 12.94
C SER A 536 -17.12 -24.24 14.20
N LYS A 537 -16.46 -24.32 15.37
CA LYS A 537 -17.07 -24.32 16.70
C LYS A 537 -16.43 -23.21 17.51
N THR A 538 -17.22 -22.56 18.36
CA THR A 538 -16.78 -21.50 19.27
C THR A 538 -17.59 -21.59 20.57
N SER A 539 -17.03 -21.03 21.64
CA SER A 539 -17.70 -20.76 22.92
C SER A 539 -18.89 -19.82 22.75
N GLN A 540 -18.84 -18.90 21.78
CA GLN A 540 -19.80 -17.82 21.63
C GLN A 540 -21.05 -18.23 20.85
N SER A 541 -22.10 -17.40 20.92
CA SER A 541 -23.36 -17.65 20.23
C SER A 541 -23.19 -17.71 18.70
N SER A 542 -23.88 -18.67 18.07
CA SER A 542 -23.88 -18.87 16.61
C SER A 542 -24.71 -17.83 15.85
N ASP A 543 -25.58 -17.05 16.52
CA ASP A 543 -26.30 -15.94 15.90
C ASP A 543 -25.38 -14.71 15.71
N PRO A 544 -25.09 -14.30 14.46
CA PRO A 544 -24.24 -13.14 14.19
C PRO A 544 -24.83 -11.83 14.73
N LYS A 545 -26.15 -11.67 14.85
CA LYS A 545 -26.77 -10.45 15.41
C LYS A 545 -26.51 -10.35 16.91
N LYS A 546 -26.75 -11.43 17.66
CA LYS A 546 -26.46 -11.52 19.10
C LYS A 546 -24.97 -11.33 19.40
N ARG A 547 -24.07 -12.01 18.66
CA ARG A 547 -22.61 -11.84 18.81
C ARG A 547 -22.14 -10.41 18.50
N ASN A 548 -22.62 -9.80 17.42
CA ASN A 548 -22.25 -8.41 17.09
C ASN A 548 -22.78 -7.40 18.12
N LYS A 549 -23.96 -7.65 18.71
CA LYS A 549 -24.47 -6.82 19.82
C LYS A 549 -23.55 -6.92 21.04
N GLN A 550 -23.12 -8.12 21.41
CA GLN A 550 -22.19 -8.37 22.52
C GLN A 550 -20.83 -7.71 22.32
N ILE A 551 -20.24 -7.81 21.13
CA ILE A 551 -18.98 -7.16 20.79
C ILE A 551 -19.09 -5.64 20.93
N GLU A 552 -20.17 -5.04 20.41
CA GLU A 552 -20.39 -3.60 20.59
C GLU A 552 -20.57 -3.23 22.07
N GLU A 553 -21.38 -3.98 22.80
CA GLU A 553 -21.63 -3.78 24.24
C GLU A 553 -20.36 -3.91 25.08
N TRP A 554 -19.49 -4.87 24.78
CA TRP A 554 -18.18 -5.06 25.38
C TRP A 554 -17.16 -4.01 24.95
N SER A 555 -17.31 -3.44 23.75
CA SER A 555 -16.43 -2.38 23.24
C SER A 555 -16.76 -0.98 23.76
N ASN A 556 -17.86 -0.78 24.50
CA ASN A 556 -18.26 0.56 24.96
C ASN A 556 -17.66 0.97 26.33
N ASP A 557 -17.02 0.04 27.03
CA ASP A 557 -16.41 0.22 28.35
C ASP A 557 -15.18 -0.68 28.42
N ILE A 558 -14.02 -0.16 28.83
CA ILE A 558 -12.77 -0.92 28.90
C ILE A 558 -12.81 -1.99 30.00
N TYR A 559 -13.32 -1.64 31.19
CA TYR A 559 -13.34 -2.49 32.38
C TYR A 559 -14.32 -3.64 32.27
N ARG A 560 -15.43 -3.45 31.52
CA ARG A 560 -16.44 -4.48 31.30
C ARG A 560 -15.81 -5.84 30.98
N ALA A 561 -16.10 -6.82 31.83
CA ALA A 561 -15.66 -8.19 31.66
C ALA A 561 -16.19 -8.77 30.33
N PRO A 562 -15.48 -9.73 29.70
CA PRO A 562 -16.01 -10.41 28.53
C PRO A 562 -17.35 -11.11 28.86
N PRO A 563 -18.36 -11.00 27.98
CA PRO A 563 -19.66 -11.62 28.20
C PRO A 563 -19.54 -13.15 28.21
N ARG A 564 -20.07 -13.79 29.26
CA ARG A 564 -20.27 -15.25 29.29
C ARG A 564 -21.48 -15.61 28.42
N ILE A 565 -21.32 -16.57 27.51
CA ILE A 565 -22.38 -17.55 27.20
C ILE A 565 -21.75 -18.93 27.00
N ALA A 566 -21.40 -19.60 28.10
CA ALA A 566 -21.50 -21.06 28.11
C ALA A 566 -23.00 -21.41 28.25
N GLY A 567 -23.56 -22.16 27.31
CA GLY A 567 -24.94 -22.67 27.41
C GLY A 567 -26.04 -21.92 26.64
N ASP A 568 -25.72 -21.25 25.51
CA ASP A 568 -26.78 -20.98 24.52
C ASP A 568 -27.15 -22.32 23.85
N PRO A 569 -28.41 -22.56 23.44
CA PRO A 569 -28.80 -23.77 22.67
C PRO A 569 -28.11 -23.96 21.29
N GLY A 570 -27.04 -23.22 21.02
CA GLY A 570 -26.17 -23.34 19.85
C GLY A 570 -24.68 -23.06 20.12
N SER A 571 -24.24 -22.84 21.37
CA SER A 571 -22.80 -22.77 21.71
C SER A 571 -22.24 -24.18 21.88
N THR A 572 -21.07 -24.47 21.29
CA THR A 572 -20.64 -25.87 21.03
C THR A 572 -19.45 -26.36 21.86
N VAL A 573 -18.89 -25.54 22.75
CA VAL A 573 -17.62 -25.82 23.45
C VAL A 573 -17.76 -25.90 24.98
N ALA A 574 -18.95 -25.74 25.55
CA ALA A 574 -19.22 -26.03 26.96
C ALA A 574 -20.67 -26.50 27.18
N GLY A 575 -20.86 -27.77 27.56
CA GLY A 575 -22.14 -28.26 28.10
C GLY A 575 -22.76 -29.53 27.50
N SER A 576 -22.15 -30.16 26.48
CA SER A 576 -22.60 -31.49 26.01
C SER A 576 -21.56 -32.55 26.33
N SER A 577 -21.94 -33.52 27.16
CA SER A 577 -21.33 -34.84 27.12
C SER A 577 -21.54 -35.46 25.72
N ASP A 578 -20.56 -36.23 25.24
CA ASP A 578 -20.57 -36.86 23.91
C ASP A 578 -21.53 -38.04 23.80
N ARG A 579 -22.83 -37.81 24.03
CA ARG A 579 -23.85 -38.88 24.02
C ARG A 579 -25.09 -38.68 23.15
N ASN A 580 -25.34 -37.52 22.52
CA ASN A 580 -26.60 -37.39 21.75
C ASN A 580 -26.67 -36.39 20.56
N SER A 581 -25.64 -36.28 19.72
CA SER A 581 -25.67 -35.38 18.54
C SER A 581 -25.21 -36.00 17.20
N ARG A 582 -25.46 -37.30 16.96
CA ARG A 582 -25.33 -37.94 15.64
C ARG A 582 -26.60 -37.91 14.77
N ARG A 583 -27.41 -36.83 14.84
CA ARG A 583 -28.62 -36.67 14.00
C ARG A 583 -29.10 -35.22 13.87
N ALA A 584 -28.44 -34.43 13.02
CA ALA A 584 -28.98 -33.15 12.51
C ALA A 584 -28.21 -32.64 11.27
N SER A 585 -28.14 -33.42 10.20
CA SER A 585 -27.83 -32.88 8.86
C SER A 585 -28.67 -33.58 7.80
N SER A 586 -29.27 -32.77 6.93
CA SER A 586 -30.29 -33.19 5.97
C SER A 586 -29.70 -33.95 4.78
N MET A 587 -29.92 -35.25 4.71
CA MET A 587 -29.97 -35.99 3.44
C MET A 587 -31.17 -36.93 3.44
N PHE A 588 -31.95 -36.84 2.36
CA PHE A 588 -33.18 -37.59 2.14
C PHE A 588 -32.83 -38.84 1.32
N LEU A 589 -33.32 -40.02 1.76
CA LEU A 589 -33.16 -41.39 1.23
C LEU A 589 -32.20 -42.30 2.03
N PRO A 590 -32.65 -43.52 2.42
CA PRO A 590 -31.82 -44.49 3.12
C PRO A 590 -31.13 -45.46 2.13
N THR A 591 -29.82 -45.67 2.33
CA THR A 591 -29.11 -46.82 1.76
C THR A 591 -28.36 -47.54 2.87
N THR A 592 -28.94 -48.63 3.37
CA THR A 592 -28.27 -49.53 4.32
C THR A 592 -28.13 -50.91 3.70
N SER A 593 -26.92 -51.47 3.76
CA SER A 593 -26.71 -52.92 3.81
C SER A 593 -26.00 -53.24 5.12
N ARG A 594 -26.21 -54.45 5.65
CA ARG A 594 -26.18 -54.69 7.11
C ARG A 594 -24.90 -55.37 7.62
N PHE A 595 -23.78 -55.30 6.88
CA PHE A 595 -22.53 -56.00 7.21
C PHE A 595 -21.27 -55.19 6.87
N THR A 596 -20.83 -54.31 7.78
CA THR A 596 -19.43 -53.83 7.85
C THR A 596 -19.06 -53.49 9.30
N SER A 597 -17.83 -53.85 9.72
CA SER A 597 -17.26 -53.65 11.06
C SER A 597 -16.89 -52.17 11.32
N PRO A 598 -16.92 -51.66 12.58
CA PRO A 598 -16.74 -50.23 12.86
C PRO A 598 -15.28 -49.73 12.92
N TYR A 599 -14.29 -50.54 12.51
CA TYR A 599 -12.89 -50.13 12.42
C TYR A 599 -12.36 -50.37 11.00
N THR A 600 -11.58 -49.39 10.50
CA THR A 600 -11.10 -49.20 9.11
C THR A 600 -12.08 -48.53 8.13
N ILE A 601 -11.49 -47.86 7.13
CA ILE A 601 -12.12 -47.05 6.05
C ILE A 601 -12.62 -45.65 6.47
N ASN A 602 -11.68 -44.70 6.49
CA ASN A 602 -11.94 -43.35 5.97
C ASN A 602 -11.25 -43.25 4.59
N GLY A 603 -11.85 -43.90 3.59
CA GLY A 603 -11.41 -43.88 2.20
C GLY A 603 -12.33 -42.99 1.36
N GLU A 604 -11.75 -41.93 0.79
CA GLU A 604 -12.18 -41.22 -0.44
C GLU A 604 -13.69 -41.04 -0.71
N LYS A 605 -14.21 -39.83 -0.40
CA LYS A 605 -15.24 -39.15 -1.24
C LYS A 605 -15.44 -37.65 -0.94
N SER A 606 -14.40 -36.85 -1.11
CA SER A 606 -14.51 -35.46 -1.59
C SER A 606 -13.16 -35.02 -2.19
N GLY A 607 -13.14 -34.04 -3.09
CA GLY A 607 -11.93 -33.62 -3.81
C GLY A 607 -10.80 -33.15 -2.89
N PRO A 608 -9.54 -33.13 -3.38
CA PRO A 608 -8.36 -33.06 -2.53
C PRO A 608 -8.19 -31.69 -1.87
N ARG A 609 -8.73 -31.56 -0.66
CA ARG A 609 -8.20 -30.65 0.36
C ARG A 609 -7.42 -31.51 1.35
N PRO A 610 -6.10 -31.33 1.50
CA PRO A 610 -5.37 -32.00 2.56
C PRO A 610 -5.99 -31.62 3.91
N ALA A 611 -6.10 -32.59 4.81
CA ALA A 611 -6.49 -32.29 6.18
C ALA A 611 -5.49 -31.27 6.77
N PRO A 612 -5.94 -30.29 7.57
CA PRO A 612 -5.04 -29.35 8.22
C PRO A 612 -4.06 -30.11 9.13
N THR A 613 -2.76 -29.80 9.05
CA THR A 613 -1.72 -30.46 9.85
C THR A 613 -0.95 -29.47 10.71
N THR A 614 -0.84 -29.78 12.00
CA THR A 614 0.01 -29.12 12.99
C THR A 614 1.14 -30.05 13.43
N MET A 615 2.17 -29.53 14.09
CA MET A 615 3.30 -30.30 14.64
C MET A 615 2.83 -31.46 15.52
N ALA A 616 1.83 -31.20 16.38
CA ALA A 616 1.22 -32.21 17.24
C ALA A 616 0.64 -33.37 16.42
N SER A 617 -0.15 -33.07 15.38
CA SER A 617 -0.76 -34.10 14.51
C SER A 617 0.25 -34.87 13.65
N GLN A 618 1.34 -34.21 13.19
CA GLN A 618 2.35 -34.87 12.36
C GLN A 618 3.24 -35.82 13.16
N ASN A 619 3.61 -35.47 14.41
CA ASN A 619 4.40 -36.37 15.25
C ASN A 619 3.65 -37.67 15.58
N SER A 620 2.33 -37.63 15.76
CA SER A 620 1.51 -38.84 15.96
C SER A 620 1.47 -39.73 14.72
N ALA A 621 1.26 -39.13 13.54
CA ALA A 621 1.24 -39.89 12.28
C ALA A 621 2.62 -40.46 11.91
N ALA A 622 3.72 -39.80 12.32
CA ALA A 622 5.09 -40.25 12.05
C ALA A 622 5.48 -41.55 12.79
N GLN A 623 4.76 -41.94 13.85
CA GLN A 623 5.00 -43.21 14.55
C GLN A 623 4.47 -44.44 13.79
N LEU A 624 3.68 -44.25 12.72
CA LEU A 624 3.00 -45.33 12.00
C LEU A 624 3.69 -45.77 10.69
N PHE A 625 4.77 -45.10 10.27
CA PHE A 625 5.47 -45.43 9.02
C PHE A 625 7.00 -45.39 9.17
N PRO A 626 7.73 -46.46 8.83
CA PRO A 626 9.20 -46.44 8.84
C PRO A 626 9.74 -45.56 7.69
N PRO A 627 10.74 -44.69 7.94
CA PRO A 627 11.31 -43.83 6.90
C PRO A 627 12.22 -44.62 5.93
N ASN A 628 12.14 -44.26 4.65
CA ASN A 628 12.92 -44.88 3.59
C ASN A 628 14.41 -44.46 3.68
N PRO A 629 15.39 -45.39 3.59
CA PRO A 629 16.79 -45.11 3.93
C PRO A 629 17.53 -44.16 2.96
N MET A 630 16.95 -43.86 1.79
CA MET A 630 17.61 -43.10 0.71
C MET A 630 17.71 -41.58 0.97
N TYR A 631 17.02 -41.04 1.99
CA TYR A 631 16.96 -39.60 2.30
C TYR A 631 17.58 -39.21 3.65
N ARG A 632 18.48 -40.03 4.21
CA ARG A 632 19.12 -39.82 5.53
C ARG A 632 20.07 -38.61 5.64
N GLY A 633 20.11 -37.73 4.64
CA GLY A 633 21.23 -36.80 4.40
C GLY A 633 21.00 -35.31 4.67
N GLN A 634 19.77 -34.83 4.84
CA GLN A 634 19.48 -33.40 5.00
C GLN A 634 18.24 -33.13 5.87
N ASN A 635 18.37 -32.17 6.80
CA ASN A 635 17.37 -31.70 7.77
C ASN A 635 16.83 -32.72 8.80
N ASP A 636 17.71 -33.13 9.72
CA ASP A 636 17.28 -33.69 11.00
C ASP A 636 18.01 -32.99 12.16
N SER A 637 17.33 -32.07 12.85
CA SER A 637 17.81 -31.46 14.12
C SER A 637 17.75 -32.43 15.30
N ARG A 638 17.43 -33.70 15.06
CA ARG A 638 17.32 -34.77 16.05
C ARG A 638 18.67 -35.35 16.49
N GLN A 639 19.77 -35.11 15.76
CA GLN A 639 21.08 -35.67 16.09
C GLN A 639 21.81 -34.98 17.26
N SER A 640 21.31 -33.85 17.76
CA SER A 640 21.84 -33.16 18.95
C SER A 640 21.20 -33.61 20.27
N PHE A 641 20.22 -34.51 20.24
CA PHE A 641 19.71 -35.21 21.42
C PHE A 641 20.42 -36.57 21.58
N PRO A 642 20.85 -36.96 22.79
CA PRO A 642 21.48 -38.26 22.99
C PRO A 642 20.45 -39.39 22.87
N ASN A 643 20.53 -40.17 21.79
CA ASN A 643 19.93 -41.51 21.76
C ASN A 643 20.59 -42.38 22.84
N SER A 644 19.79 -43.00 23.69
CA SER A 644 20.22 -44.19 24.43
C SER A 644 20.47 -45.33 23.44
N ASN A 645 21.58 -46.06 23.62
CA ASN A 645 22.00 -47.10 22.68
C ASN A 645 21.02 -48.30 22.68
N PRO A 646 20.79 -48.95 21.53
CA PRO A 646 20.01 -50.18 21.46
C PRO A 646 20.93 -51.40 21.53
N ASP A 647 20.99 -52.08 22.68
CA ASP A 647 21.53 -53.45 22.75
C ASP A 647 20.93 -54.24 23.93
N GLY A 648 20.42 -55.44 23.65
CA GLY A 648 20.23 -56.52 24.64
C GLY A 648 18.96 -56.56 25.51
N GLY A 649 17.97 -57.37 25.09
CA GLY A 649 17.44 -58.42 25.99
C GLY A 649 16.05 -58.28 26.65
N VAL A 650 15.10 -59.06 26.11
CA VAL A 650 13.90 -59.64 26.77
C VAL A 650 12.73 -58.70 27.13
N MET A 651 11.52 -59.15 26.82
CA MET A 651 10.26 -58.44 27.09
C MET A 651 9.80 -58.59 28.54
N SER A 652 9.25 -57.51 29.10
CA SER A 652 8.29 -57.55 30.22
C SER A 652 7.18 -56.53 30.00
N ASP A 653 6.07 -56.71 30.70
CA ASP A 653 4.74 -56.21 30.32
C ASP A 653 4.49 -54.70 30.53
N VAL A 654 3.33 -54.25 30.04
CA VAL A 654 2.87 -52.86 29.93
C VAL A 654 2.61 -52.18 31.29
N SER A 655 3.50 -51.26 31.69
CA SER A 655 3.14 -49.98 32.36
C SER A 655 4.40 -49.16 32.71
N GLY A 656 4.67 -48.06 32.01
CA GLY A 656 5.79 -47.18 32.36
C GLY A 656 6.11 -46.15 31.27
N GLU A 657 5.59 -44.94 31.42
CA GLU A 657 6.10 -43.78 30.66
C GLU A 657 7.55 -43.50 31.11
N GLY A 658 8.48 -43.42 30.15
CA GLY A 658 9.87 -43.09 30.45
C GLY A 658 9.98 -41.67 31.00
N ALA A 659 10.37 -41.54 32.27
CA ALA A 659 10.52 -40.24 32.90
C ALA A 659 11.58 -39.38 32.18
N GLY A 660 11.19 -38.17 31.79
CA GLY A 660 12.15 -37.09 31.53
C GLY A 660 12.96 -36.74 32.80
N PRO A 661 14.00 -35.89 32.71
CA PRO A 661 14.84 -35.57 33.86
C PRO A 661 14.00 -35.00 35.01
N ALA A 662 13.89 -35.79 36.09
CA ALA A 662 13.06 -35.47 37.24
C ALA A 662 13.45 -34.10 37.82
N GLY A 663 12.45 -33.24 38.06
CA GLY A 663 12.66 -31.90 38.61
C GLY A 663 13.06 -30.80 37.62
N PHE A 664 13.22 -31.06 36.31
CA PHE A 664 13.44 -29.98 35.34
C PHE A 664 12.16 -29.24 34.93
N ILE A 665 11.06 -29.98 34.71
CA ILE A 665 9.77 -29.40 34.34
C ILE A 665 9.04 -28.96 35.61
N HIS A 666 8.44 -27.76 35.59
CA HIS A 666 7.74 -27.21 36.75
C HIS A 666 6.45 -28.01 37.04
N GLU A 667 6.21 -28.37 38.30
CA GLU A 667 5.09 -29.26 38.69
C GLU A 667 3.71 -28.74 38.25
N ALA A 668 3.53 -27.42 38.29
CA ALA A 668 2.28 -26.75 37.86
C ALA A 668 2.08 -26.63 36.32
N VAL A 669 2.87 -27.32 35.49
CA VAL A 669 2.70 -27.32 34.02
C VAL A 669 1.35 -27.91 33.62
N VAL A 670 0.68 -27.27 32.64
CA VAL A 670 -0.62 -27.73 32.12
C VAL A 670 -0.40 -28.95 31.21
N PRO A 671 -1.01 -30.12 31.50
CA PRO A 671 -0.84 -31.32 30.67
C PRO A 671 -1.28 -31.12 29.22
N GLN A 672 -0.56 -31.75 28.28
CA GLN A 672 -0.89 -31.71 26.86
C GLN A 672 -2.06 -32.67 26.56
N PRO A 673 -3.15 -32.22 25.91
CA PRO A 673 -4.23 -33.10 25.48
C PRO A 673 -3.80 -34.05 24.36
N PRO A 674 -4.52 -35.17 24.14
CA PRO A 674 -4.26 -36.08 23.03
C PRO A 674 -4.32 -35.37 21.66
N PRO A 675 -3.47 -35.72 20.68
CA PRO A 675 -3.44 -35.08 19.35
C PRO A 675 -4.74 -35.19 18.53
N GLU A 676 -5.58 -36.18 18.85
CA GLU A 676 -6.95 -36.36 18.33
C GLU A 676 -7.94 -35.27 18.82
N TRP A 677 -7.59 -34.52 19.88
CA TRP A 677 -8.52 -33.60 20.54
C TRP A 677 -8.66 -32.27 19.77
N GLN A 678 -9.74 -32.16 19.01
CA GLN A 678 -10.04 -31.01 18.14
C GLN A 678 -11.29 -30.23 18.61
N PRO A 679 -11.26 -29.51 19.75
CA PRO A 679 -12.45 -28.90 20.36
C PRO A 679 -13.17 -27.91 19.43
N PHE A 680 -12.42 -27.22 18.56
CA PHE A 680 -12.95 -26.20 17.65
C PHE A 680 -13.24 -26.72 16.23
N GLY A 681 -13.01 -28.01 15.97
CA GLY A 681 -13.07 -28.62 14.62
C GLY A 681 -11.83 -28.40 13.76
N TYR A 682 -10.67 -28.20 14.40
CA TYR A 682 -9.34 -28.20 13.77
C TYR A 682 -8.28 -28.64 14.81
N PRO A 683 -7.14 -29.21 14.39
CA PRO A 683 -6.06 -29.60 15.31
C PRO A 683 -5.37 -28.39 15.94
N LEU A 684 -5.01 -28.50 17.21
CA LEU A 684 -4.40 -27.40 17.96
C LEU A 684 -2.95 -27.15 17.49
N ALA A 685 -2.53 -25.88 17.62
CA ALA A 685 -1.20 -25.40 17.25
C ALA A 685 -0.69 -24.50 18.39
N HIS A 686 0.57 -24.69 18.80
CA HIS A 686 1.15 -23.95 19.92
C HIS A 686 1.43 -22.49 19.54
N ALA A 687 0.93 -21.57 20.37
CA ALA A 687 0.92 -20.14 20.14
C ALA A 687 1.67 -19.35 21.23
N ILE A 688 2.53 -18.42 20.81
CA ILE A 688 3.17 -17.42 21.68
C ILE A 688 2.36 -16.12 21.62
N CYS A 689 1.82 -15.66 22.74
CA CYS A 689 1.20 -14.35 22.86
C CYS A 689 2.24 -13.33 23.30
N LEU A 690 2.91 -12.68 22.33
CA LEU A 690 3.90 -11.62 22.56
C LEU A 690 3.20 -10.31 22.93
N VAL A 691 3.52 -9.78 24.11
CA VAL A 691 3.11 -8.45 24.58
C VAL A 691 4.37 -7.59 24.77
N THR A 692 4.51 -6.53 23.99
CA THR A 692 5.63 -5.57 24.16
C THR A 692 5.19 -4.41 25.04
N ALA A 693 5.89 -4.18 26.14
CA ALA A 693 5.65 -3.09 27.08
C ALA A 693 6.84 -2.13 27.14
N TYR A 694 6.59 -0.86 27.46
CA TYR A 694 7.60 0.21 27.56
C TYR A 694 7.31 1.18 28.70
N SER A 695 6.11 1.77 28.77
CA SER A 695 5.76 2.80 29.76
C SER A 695 4.28 2.83 30.12
N GLU A 696 3.58 1.74 29.84
CA GLU A 696 2.19 1.49 30.18
C GLU A 696 2.04 1.34 31.70
N GLY A 697 0.95 1.87 32.24
CA GLY A 697 0.58 1.74 33.66
C GLY A 697 -0.05 0.39 33.98
N GLU A 698 -0.21 0.12 35.27
CA GLU A 698 -0.71 -1.17 35.76
C GLU A 698 -2.03 -1.59 35.14
N GLU A 699 -3.01 -0.69 35.11
CA GLU A 699 -4.35 -0.97 34.63
C GLU A 699 -4.39 -1.40 33.15
N GLY A 700 -3.60 -0.74 32.30
CA GLY A 700 -3.52 -1.06 30.86
C GLY A 700 -2.88 -2.44 30.62
N ILE A 701 -1.78 -2.71 31.32
CA ILE A 701 -1.07 -3.99 31.26
C ILE A 701 -1.99 -5.11 31.77
N ARG A 702 -2.59 -4.94 32.96
CA ARG A 702 -3.50 -5.91 33.58
C ARG A 702 -4.68 -6.19 32.65
N THR A 703 -5.31 -5.15 32.12
CA THR A 703 -6.41 -5.24 31.13
C THR A 703 -6.04 -6.07 29.89
N THR A 704 -4.81 -5.93 29.39
CA THR A 704 -4.29 -6.71 28.26
C THR A 704 -4.05 -8.17 28.66
N LEU A 705 -3.25 -8.41 29.70
CA LEU A 705 -2.86 -9.76 30.14
C LEU A 705 -4.07 -10.60 30.59
N ASP A 706 -4.98 -10.02 31.37
CA ASP A 706 -6.26 -10.63 31.77
C ASP A 706 -7.06 -11.11 30.55
N SER A 707 -7.12 -10.28 29.50
CA SER A 707 -7.89 -10.58 28.30
C SER A 707 -7.25 -11.67 27.43
N VAL A 708 -5.92 -11.74 27.40
CA VAL A 708 -5.17 -12.80 26.71
C VAL A 708 -5.28 -14.12 27.48
N ALA A 709 -5.14 -14.08 28.81
CA ALA A 709 -5.25 -15.24 29.68
C ALA A 709 -6.66 -15.87 29.62
N THR A 710 -7.71 -15.05 29.65
CA THR A 710 -9.12 -15.48 29.56
C THR A 710 -9.65 -15.75 28.15
N THR A 711 -8.78 -15.82 27.13
CA THR A 711 -9.18 -16.34 25.80
C THR A 711 -9.62 -17.80 25.89
N ASP A 712 -10.57 -18.20 25.05
CA ASP A 712 -11.15 -19.55 25.06
C ASP A 712 -10.18 -20.65 24.54
N TYR A 713 -8.98 -20.28 24.10
CA TYR A 713 -8.00 -21.22 23.58
C TYR A 713 -7.28 -22.00 24.72
N PRO A 714 -7.01 -23.31 24.57
CA PRO A 714 -6.41 -24.14 25.63
C PRO A 714 -5.06 -23.65 26.15
N ASN A 715 -4.89 -23.66 27.47
CA ASN A 715 -3.68 -23.19 28.15
C ASN A 715 -2.46 -24.10 27.97
N SER A 716 -2.66 -25.35 27.56
CA SER A 716 -1.59 -26.23 27.10
C SER A 716 -0.97 -25.79 25.77
N HIS A 717 -1.69 -24.99 24.98
CA HIS A 717 -1.30 -24.55 23.64
C HIS A 717 -1.12 -23.04 23.49
N LYS A 718 -1.19 -22.25 24.59
CA LYS A 718 -0.87 -20.82 24.60
C LYS A 718 0.04 -20.47 25.77
N MET A 719 0.99 -19.56 25.53
CA MET A 719 1.81 -18.95 26.59
C MET A 719 1.92 -17.44 26.39
N ILE A 720 2.11 -16.69 27.47
CA ILE A 720 2.28 -15.23 27.43
C ILE A 720 3.79 -14.93 27.47
N LEU A 721 4.30 -14.19 26.48
CA LEU A 721 5.65 -13.65 26.47
C LEU A 721 5.56 -12.12 26.59
N VAL A 722 5.97 -11.56 27.73
CA VAL A 722 6.05 -10.12 27.91
C VAL A 722 7.49 -9.67 27.73
N ILE A 723 7.73 -8.61 26.95
CA ILE A 723 9.06 -8.01 26.78
C ILE A 723 9.01 -6.53 27.15
N CYS A 724 9.67 -6.19 28.25
CA CYS A 724 9.78 -4.82 28.77
C CYS A 724 10.98 -4.12 28.13
N ASP A 725 10.71 -3.07 27.34
CA ASP A 725 11.70 -2.29 26.62
C ASP A 725 12.42 -1.25 27.50
N GLY A 726 13.19 -1.74 28.46
CA GLY A 726 13.94 -0.94 29.41
C GLY A 726 13.33 -0.92 30.81
N ILE A 727 14.10 -0.42 31.78
CA ILE A 727 13.61 -0.12 33.13
C ILE A 727 13.06 1.30 33.12
N ILE A 728 11.77 1.42 32.80
CA ILE A 728 11.09 2.68 32.50
C ILE A 728 9.88 2.85 33.41
N LYS A 729 9.65 4.09 33.84
CA LYS A 729 8.53 4.48 34.71
C LYS A 729 7.60 5.46 33.98
N GLY A 730 6.33 5.09 33.87
CA GLY A 730 5.28 5.92 33.26
C GLY A 730 5.07 7.23 34.02
N LYS A 731 4.62 8.27 33.32
CA LYS A 731 4.30 9.57 33.96
C LYS A 731 3.03 9.45 34.79
N GLY A 732 3.18 9.36 36.11
CA GLY A 732 2.08 9.26 37.09
C GLY A 732 2.05 7.92 37.84
N GLU A 733 2.77 6.92 37.34
CA GLU A 733 2.88 5.60 37.96
C GLU A 733 3.75 5.63 39.23
N LEU A 734 3.51 4.70 40.16
CA LEU A 734 4.33 4.50 41.37
C LEU A 734 5.52 3.57 41.12
N HIS A 735 5.33 2.51 40.33
CA HIS A 735 6.32 1.48 40.03
C HIS A 735 6.85 1.61 38.59
N SER A 736 7.96 0.94 38.27
CA SER A 736 8.40 0.79 36.87
C SER A 736 7.55 -0.26 36.14
N THR A 737 7.43 -0.15 34.82
CA THR A 737 6.68 -1.11 34.00
C THR A 737 7.14 -2.57 34.21
N PRO A 738 8.46 -2.88 34.34
CA PRO A 738 8.92 -4.20 34.77
C PRO A 738 8.43 -4.65 36.15
N GLU A 739 8.48 -3.79 37.18
CA GLU A 739 8.00 -4.13 38.53
C GLU A 739 6.51 -4.49 38.52
N ILE A 740 5.71 -3.70 37.80
CA ILE A 740 4.28 -3.92 37.60
C ILE A 740 4.01 -5.32 37.01
N ILE A 741 4.76 -5.71 35.97
CA ILE A 741 4.58 -7.00 35.29
C ILE A 741 5.05 -8.17 36.16
N LEU A 742 6.13 -7.99 36.93
CA LEU A 742 6.61 -9.00 37.88
C LEU A 742 5.61 -9.21 39.03
N GLY A 743 4.91 -8.15 39.46
CA GLY A 743 3.77 -8.24 40.39
C GLY A 743 2.51 -8.91 39.82
N MET A 744 2.50 -9.29 38.53
CA MET A 744 1.46 -10.10 37.88
C MET A 744 1.96 -11.51 37.54
N MET A 745 3.03 -11.97 38.19
CA MET A 745 3.56 -13.32 38.06
C MET A 745 3.56 -14.03 39.41
N LYS A 746 3.38 -15.35 39.37
CA LYS A 746 3.53 -16.26 40.51
C LYS A 746 4.15 -17.58 40.08
N ASP A 747 4.43 -18.45 41.04
CA ASP A 747 4.98 -19.80 40.82
C ASP A 747 6.22 -19.73 39.90
N HIS A 748 7.18 -18.89 40.30
CA HIS A 748 8.39 -18.63 39.53
C HIS A 748 9.34 -19.83 39.54
N SER A 749 9.93 -20.17 38.39
CA SER A 749 10.90 -21.28 38.28
C SER A 749 12.28 -20.97 38.88
N VAL A 750 12.57 -19.69 39.12
CA VAL A 750 13.72 -19.12 39.82
C VAL A 750 13.21 -17.87 40.55
N LEU A 751 13.57 -17.68 41.82
CA LEU A 751 13.09 -16.54 42.60
C LEU A 751 13.48 -15.21 41.92
N PRO A 752 12.60 -14.18 41.88
CA PRO A 752 12.86 -12.96 41.11
C PRO A 752 14.15 -12.19 41.49
N GLU A 753 14.62 -12.37 42.72
CA GLU A 753 15.87 -11.81 43.24
C GLU A 753 17.12 -12.52 42.70
N ASP A 754 17.04 -13.84 42.50
CA ASP A 754 18.14 -14.68 42.01
C ASP A 754 18.33 -14.64 40.50
N VAL A 755 17.40 -14.04 39.73
CA VAL A 755 17.47 -13.98 38.27
C VAL A 755 18.64 -13.07 37.82
N PRO A 756 19.70 -13.61 37.20
CA PRO A 756 20.83 -12.82 36.71
C PRO A 756 20.48 -12.13 35.39
N ALA A 757 21.30 -11.14 35.01
CA ALA A 757 21.20 -10.47 33.72
C ALA A 757 22.14 -11.10 32.69
N PHE A 758 21.64 -11.39 31.49
CA PHE A 758 22.38 -12.03 30.40
C PHE A 758 22.64 -11.06 29.25
N SER A 759 23.82 -11.16 28.64
CA SER A 759 24.22 -10.32 27.51
C SER A 759 23.56 -10.76 26.19
N TYR A 760 23.14 -9.78 25.38
CA TYR A 760 22.65 -10.01 24.02
C TYR A 760 23.06 -8.88 23.06
N VAL A 761 22.91 -9.15 21.75
CA VAL A 761 23.15 -8.18 20.69
C VAL A 761 21.86 -7.41 20.41
N ALA A 762 21.84 -6.12 20.71
CA ALA A 762 20.70 -5.24 20.48
C ALA A 762 20.73 -4.55 19.12
N VAL A 763 19.55 -4.18 18.62
CA VAL A 763 19.29 -3.44 17.37
C VAL A 763 19.58 -1.95 17.59
N ALA A 764 20.86 -1.61 17.73
CA ALA A 764 21.37 -0.28 18.06
C ALA A 764 22.66 0.07 17.31
N SER A 765 23.22 1.25 17.62
CA SER A 765 24.50 1.73 17.08
C SER A 765 25.54 1.97 18.18
N GLY A 766 26.83 1.85 17.85
CA GLY A 766 27.94 2.06 18.78
C GLY A 766 27.92 1.10 19.96
N SER A 767 28.39 1.56 21.13
CA SER A 767 28.43 0.76 22.36
C SER A 767 27.07 0.19 22.78
N LYS A 768 25.96 0.88 22.46
CA LYS A 768 24.58 0.47 22.79
C LYS A 768 24.13 -0.83 22.13
N ARG A 769 24.90 -1.38 21.19
CA ARG A 769 24.71 -2.74 20.61
C ARG A 769 24.94 -3.85 21.63
N HIS A 770 25.76 -3.64 22.65
CA HIS A 770 25.78 -4.53 23.81
C HIS A 770 24.68 -4.08 24.77
N SER A 771 23.81 -5.01 25.15
CA SER A 771 22.75 -4.80 26.13
C SER A 771 22.59 -6.07 26.97
N MET A 772 21.90 -5.96 28.09
CA MET A 772 21.60 -7.10 28.95
C MET A 772 20.11 -7.15 29.29
N ALA A 773 19.59 -8.35 29.49
CA ALA A 773 18.21 -8.59 29.89
C ALA A 773 18.10 -9.75 30.89
N LYS A 774 17.07 -9.71 31.73
CA LYS A 774 16.74 -10.77 32.70
C LYS A 774 15.58 -11.62 32.17
N VAL A 775 15.62 -12.94 32.41
CA VAL A 775 14.59 -13.90 32.01
C VAL A 775 13.82 -14.38 33.23
N TYR A 776 12.57 -13.99 33.36
CA TYR A 776 11.66 -14.46 34.41
C TYR A 776 10.67 -15.45 33.81
N SER A 777 10.48 -16.60 34.44
CA SER A 777 9.53 -17.62 33.98
C SER A 777 8.72 -18.15 35.15
N GLY A 778 7.41 -18.31 34.94
CA GLY A 778 6.43 -18.75 35.93
C GLY A 778 5.04 -18.80 35.31
N PHE A 779 4.02 -18.40 36.08
CA PHE A 779 2.62 -18.38 35.66
C PHE A 779 2.00 -17.01 35.89
N TYR A 780 0.98 -16.68 35.08
CA TYR A 780 0.24 -15.43 35.25
C TYR A 780 -0.52 -15.41 36.59
N ASP A 781 -0.49 -14.27 37.29
CA ASP A 781 -1.33 -14.01 38.44
C ASP A 781 -2.35 -12.90 38.19
N TYR A 782 -3.61 -13.21 38.49
CA TYR A 782 -4.73 -12.28 38.38
C TYR A 782 -4.78 -11.28 39.54
N GLY A 783 -4.11 -11.58 40.66
CA GLY A 783 -4.14 -10.82 41.91
C GLY A 783 -5.36 -11.14 42.78
N ALA A 784 -5.26 -10.81 44.08
CA ALA A 784 -6.32 -11.05 45.06
C ALA A 784 -7.61 -10.26 44.75
N ASP A 785 -7.47 -8.98 44.38
CA ASP A 785 -8.58 -8.06 44.08
C ASP A 785 -9.00 -8.09 42.60
N SER A 786 -8.79 -9.21 41.90
CA SER A 786 -9.08 -9.31 40.47
C SER A 786 -10.57 -9.13 40.16
N ALA A 787 -10.87 -8.31 39.16
CA ALA A 787 -12.22 -8.21 38.58
C ALA A 787 -12.68 -9.49 37.85
N ILE A 788 -11.79 -10.49 37.71
CA ILE A 788 -12.09 -11.79 37.11
C ILE A 788 -12.48 -12.80 38.20
N PRO A 789 -13.71 -13.34 38.16
CA PRO A 789 -14.16 -14.37 39.10
C PRO A 789 -13.21 -15.57 39.15
N LEU A 790 -13.01 -16.14 40.34
CA LEU A 790 -12.11 -17.29 40.59
C LEU A 790 -12.36 -18.46 39.63
N ASP A 791 -13.62 -18.73 39.24
CA ASP A 791 -13.96 -19.81 38.29
C ASP A 791 -13.43 -19.59 36.86
N ARG A 792 -13.01 -18.36 36.52
CA ARG A 792 -12.38 -18.00 35.23
C ARG A 792 -10.87 -17.79 35.33
N GLN A 793 -10.29 -17.83 36.53
CA GLN A 793 -8.85 -17.61 36.70
C GLN A 793 -8.11 -18.87 36.25
N GLN A 794 -7.58 -18.82 35.03
CA GLN A 794 -6.94 -19.97 34.39
C GLN A 794 -5.43 -19.94 34.62
N ARG A 795 -4.83 -21.11 34.91
CA ARG A 795 -3.37 -21.22 34.95
C ARG A 795 -2.80 -21.11 33.53
N VAL A 796 -2.08 -20.02 33.27
CA VAL A 796 -1.46 -19.72 31.96
C VAL A 796 0.06 -19.55 32.15
N PRO A 797 0.90 -20.29 31.39
CA PRO A 797 2.36 -20.11 31.43
C PRO A 797 2.77 -18.71 30.97
N MET A 798 3.69 -18.08 31.70
CA MET A 798 4.15 -16.71 31.45
C MET A 798 5.67 -16.58 31.56
N MET A 799 6.27 -15.94 30.56
CA MET A 799 7.66 -15.49 30.58
C MET A 799 7.71 -13.97 30.45
N CYS A 800 8.53 -13.32 31.27
CA CYS A 800 8.82 -11.89 31.19
C CYS A 800 10.31 -11.66 30.92
N LEU A 801 10.62 -10.90 29.88
CA LEU A 801 11.98 -10.45 29.54
C LEU A 801 12.12 -8.98 29.90
N VAL A 802 12.99 -8.67 30.86
CA VAL A 802 13.25 -7.30 31.30
C VAL A 802 14.59 -6.83 30.75
N LYS A 803 14.60 -5.94 29.76
CA LYS A 803 15.83 -5.31 29.28
C LYS A 803 16.35 -4.34 30.35
N CYS A 804 17.46 -4.65 30.99
CA CYS A 804 18.08 -3.78 31.99
C CYS A 804 19.19 -2.88 31.43
N GLY A 805 19.77 -3.25 30.28
CA GLY A 805 20.98 -2.62 29.77
C GLY A 805 22.23 -3.10 30.52
N THR A 806 23.41 -2.63 30.11
CA THR A 806 24.66 -2.95 30.82
C THR A 806 24.73 -2.18 32.16
N PRO A 807 25.58 -2.60 33.11
CA PRO A 807 25.78 -1.88 34.38
C PRO A 807 26.12 -0.39 34.18
N ASP A 808 26.86 -0.06 33.13
CA ASP A 808 27.21 1.33 32.74
C ASP A 808 25.99 2.17 32.32
N GLU A 809 24.86 1.52 31.94
CA GLU A 809 23.62 2.20 31.58
C GLU A 809 22.64 2.36 32.75
N ALA A 810 22.86 1.69 33.89
CA ALA A 810 21.93 1.71 35.02
C ALA A 810 21.71 3.12 35.62
N SER A 811 22.68 4.02 35.47
CA SER A 811 22.58 5.42 35.91
C SER A 811 22.01 6.38 34.85
N LYS A 812 21.73 5.90 33.63
CA LYS A 812 21.16 6.70 32.54
C LYS A 812 19.64 6.80 32.67
N SER A 813 19.03 7.77 32.00
CA SER A 813 17.59 8.03 32.11
C SER A 813 16.66 6.97 31.50
N LYS A 814 17.19 6.08 30.64
CA LYS A 814 16.44 4.98 29.99
C LYS A 814 17.29 3.71 29.88
N PRO A 815 17.62 3.02 30.98
CA PRO A 815 18.45 1.81 30.95
C PRO A 815 17.77 0.71 30.13
N GLY A 816 18.53 0.04 29.25
CA GLY A 816 18.06 -1.11 28.46
C GLY A 816 17.05 -0.81 27.34
N ASN A 817 16.52 0.41 27.22
CA ASN A 817 15.56 0.77 26.18
C ASN A 817 16.20 0.75 24.78
N ARG A 818 15.57 0.07 23.82
CA ARG A 818 16.03 -0.07 22.43
C ARG A 818 14.90 -0.04 21.37
N GLY A 819 13.65 0.02 21.79
CA GLY A 819 12.46 0.12 20.93
C GLY A 819 11.69 -1.19 20.75
N LYS A 820 10.43 -1.10 20.34
CA LYS A 820 9.54 -2.24 20.04
C LYS A 820 10.15 -3.21 19.01
N ARG A 821 10.80 -2.68 17.98
CA ARG A 821 11.51 -3.46 16.94
C ARG A 821 12.59 -4.38 17.53
N ASP A 822 13.37 -3.88 18.48
CA ASP A 822 14.39 -4.68 19.19
C ASP A 822 13.71 -5.79 20.04
N SER A 823 12.61 -5.49 20.72
CA SER A 823 11.83 -6.51 21.45
C SER A 823 11.32 -7.63 20.52
N GLN A 824 10.80 -7.28 19.34
CA GLN A 824 10.37 -8.26 18.34
C GLN A 824 11.55 -9.08 17.80
N ILE A 825 12.70 -8.45 17.52
CA ILE A 825 13.92 -9.12 17.06
C ILE A 825 14.46 -10.13 18.09
N ILE A 826 14.38 -9.88 19.39
CA ILE A 826 14.77 -10.87 20.42
C ILE A 826 14.01 -12.19 20.22
N LEU A 827 12.68 -12.14 20.03
CA LEU A 827 11.88 -13.34 19.75
C LEU A 827 12.20 -13.95 18.37
N MET A 828 12.32 -13.13 17.33
CA MET A 828 12.54 -13.62 15.97
C MET A 828 13.92 -14.28 15.79
N SER A 829 14.98 -13.69 16.36
CA SER A 829 16.34 -14.24 16.44
C SER A 829 16.37 -15.55 17.22
N PHE A 830 15.72 -15.58 18.39
CA PHE A 830 15.60 -16.79 19.20
C PHE A 830 14.95 -17.93 18.41
N LEU A 831 13.80 -17.69 17.78
CA LEU A 831 13.09 -18.71 17.00
C LEU A 831 13.88 -19.17 15.76
N GLN A 832 14.58 -18.25 15.07
CA GLN A 832 15.51 -18.63 13.98
C GLN A 832 16.57 -19.60 14.50
N LYS A 833 17.29 -19.24 15.57
CA LYS A 833 18.40 -20.03 16.09
C LYS A 833 17.96 -21.41 16.58
N VAL A 834 16.79 -21.49 17.22
CA VAL A 834 16.16 -22.76 17.59
C VAL A 834 15.84 -23.62 16.37
N MET A 835 15.30 -23.03 15.29
CA MET A 835 14.92 -23.79 14.09
C MET A 835 16.11 -24.30 13.27
N PHE A 836 17.24 -23.60 13.27
CA PHE A 836 18.42 -23.94 12.46
C PHE A 836 19.58 -24.60 13.25
N ASP A 837 19.42 -24.79 14.57
CA ASP A 837 20.52 -25.10 15.51
C ASP A 837 21.72 -24.15 15.31
N GLU A 838 21.45 -22.84 15.30
CA GLU A 838 22.50 -21.83 15.21
C GLU A 838 23.02 -21.46 16.61
N ARG A 839 24.15 -20.74 16.63
CA ARG A 839 24.75 -20.26 17.89
C ARG A 839 23.85 -19.20 18.53
N MET A 840 23.57 -19.41 19.81
CA MET A 840 22.71 -18.57 20.63
C MET A 840 23.51 -17.85 21.72
N THR A 841 22.95 -16.74 22.19
CA THR A 841 23.43 -16.02 23.39
C THR A 841 23.03 -16.74 24.67
N GLU A 842 23.64 -16.39 25.80
CA GLU A 842 23.18 -16.83 27.12
C GLU A 842 21.71 -16.45 27.39
N LEU A 843 21.28 -15.26 26.94
CA LEU A 843 19.89 -14.82 27.04
C LEU A 843 18.94 -15.78 26.31
N GLU A 844 19.28 -16.13 25.07
CA GLU A 844 18.48 -17.04 24.24
C GLU A 844 18.51 -18.48 24.78
N PHE A 845 19.62 -18.92 25.39
CA PHE A 845 19.70 -20.22 26.08
C PHE A 845 18.76 -20.28 27.29
N GLU A 846 18.70 -19.23 28.12
CA GLU A 846 17.77 -19.20 29.26
C GLU A 846 16.32 -18.93 28.86
N MET A 847 16.07 -18.24 27.74
CA MET A 847 14.75 -18.26 27.11
C MET A 847 14.34 -19.70 26.73
N PHE A 848 15.24 -20.48 26.12
CA PHE A 848 14.96 -21.88 25.77
C PHE A 848 14.59 -22.72 27.00
N ASN A 849 15.43 -22.66 28.04
CA ASN A 849 15.20 -23.37 29.30
C ASN A 849 13.89 -22.91 29.95
N GLY A 850 13.67 -21.60 30.09
CA GLY A 850 12.50 -21.04 30.73
C GLY A 850 11.20 -21.42 30.04
N LEU A 851 11.13 -21.38 28.70
CA LEU A 851 9.96 -21.87 27.95
C LEU A 851 9.71 -23.36 28.22
N TRP A 852 10.74 -24.19 28.16
CA TRP A 852 10.59 -25.64 28.35
C TRP A 852 10.14 -25.99 29.78
N LYS A 853 10.71 -25.31 30.79
CA LYS A 853 10.35 -25.48 32.20
C LYS A 853 8.86 -25.22 32.49
N ILE A 854 8.28 -24.16 31.91
CA ILE A 854 6.90 -23.71 32.23
C ILE A 854 5.81 -24.21 31.26
N THR A 855 6.20 -24.77 30.11
CA THR A 855 5.24 -25.32 29.12
C THR A 855 5.32 -26.84 28.94
N GLY A 856 6.41 -27.46 29.40
CA GLY A 856 6.69 -28.90 29.21
C GLY A 856 7.11 -29.27 27.78
N ILE A 857 7.06 -28.33 26.82
CA ILE A 857 7.41 -28.54 25.41
C ILE A 857 8.63 -27.72 25.00
N SER A 858 9.40 -28.21 24.02
CA SER A 858 10.53 -27.46 23.48
C SER A 858 10.05 -26.31 22.57
N PRO A 859 10.79 -25.18 22.51
CA PRO A 859 10.39 -23.99 21.74
C PRO A 859 10.20 -24.20 20.23
N ASP A 860 10.74 -25.28 19.67
CA ASP A 860 10.57 -25.65 18.26
C ASP A 860 9.14 -26.10 17.93
N PHE A 861 8.32 -26.51 18.90
CA PHE A 861 6.92 -26.90 18.67
C PHE A 861 5.99 -25.72 18.33
N PHE A 862 6.38 -24.48 18.65
CA PHE A 862 5.56 -23.30 18.38
C PHE A 862 5.42 -23.02 16.88
N GLU A 863 4.19 -22.73 16.45
CA GLU A 863 3.84 -22.53 15.03
C GLU A 863 3.43 -21.09 14.71
N VAL A 864 2.88 -20.37 15.69
CA VAL A 864 2.34 -19.00 15.51
C VAL A 864 2.69 -18.07 16.67
N VAL A 865 2.84 -16.78 16.37
CA VAL A 865 2.98 -15.70 17.35
C VAL A 865 1.80 -14.73 17.18
N LEU A 866 1.02 -14.52 18.23
CA LEU A 866 0.12 -13.37 18.34
C LEU A 866 0.92 -12.19 18.92
N MET A 867 0.97 -11.07 18.22
CA MET A 867 1.51 -9.80 18.72
C MET A 867 0.37 -8.90 19.20
N VAL A 868 0.48 -8.43 20.44
CA VAL A 868 -0.49 -7.54 21.11
C VAL A 868 0.24 -6.36 21.74
N ASP A 869 -0.27 -5.14 21.58
CA ASP A 869 0.24 -3.98 22.31
C ASP A 869 -0.28 -4.01 23.76
N ALA A 870 0.50 -3.56 24.74
CA ALA A 870 0.17 -3.67 26.17
C ALA A 870 -1.03 -2.82 26.65
N ASP A 871 -1.71 -2.11 25.73
CA ASP A 871 -2.93 -1.32 25.92
C ASP A 871 -4.13 -1.87 25.10
N THR A 872 -4.07 -3.14 24.67
CA THR A 872 -5.07 -3.76 23.79
C THR A 872 -5.75 -4.99 24.42
N LYS A 873 -7.08 -4.88 24.60
CA LYS A 873 -7.93 -5.93 25.18
C LYS A 873 -8.50 -6.86 24.10
N VAL A 874 -8.24 -8.16 24.22
CA VAL A 874 -8.65 -9.21 23.27
C VAL A 874 -10.05 -9.75 23.61
N PHE A 875 -10.89 -10.03 22.60
CA PHE A 875 -12.20 -10.68 22.80
C PHE A 875 -12.04 -12.21 22.85
N PRO A 876 -12.78 -12.96 23.71
CA PRO A 876 -12.41 -14.34 24.10
C PRO A 876 -12.20 -15.36 22.97
N ASP A 877 -13.06 -15.35 21.95
CA ASP A 877 -12.99 -16.32 20.83
C ASP A 877 -12.00 -15.91 19.74
N SER A 878 -11.34 -14.75 19.87
CA SER A 878 -10.51 -14.18 18.79
C SER A 878 -9.25 -14.98 18.52
N LEU A 879 -8.58 -15.47 19.56
CA LEU A 879 -7.39 -16.34 19.41
C LEU A 879 -7.76 -17.62 18.65
N THR A 880 -8.92 -18.21 18.97
CA THR A 880 -9.48 -19.38 18.27
C THR A 880 -9.79 -19.09 16.80
N HIS A 881 -10.36 -17.92 16.46
CA HIS A 881 -10.60 -17.54 15.05
C HIS A 881 -9.29 -17.32 14.27
N MET A 882 -8.28 -16.69 14.90
CA MET A 882 -6.97 -16.46 14.28
C MET A 882 -6.22 -17.77 14.00
N ILE A 883 -6.14 -18.67 14.99
CA ILE A 883 -5.47 -19.97 14.81
C ILE A 883 -6.24 -20.85 13.82
N SER A 884 -7.59 -20.83 13.83
CA SER A 884 -8.42 -21.48 12.80
C SER A 884 -7.99 -21.10 11.39
N ALA A 885 -7.80 -19.80 11.11
CA ALA A 885 -7.39 -19.33 9.80
C ALA A 885 -5.98 -19.84 9.42
N MET A 886 -5.01 -19.75 10.34
CA MET A 886 -3.65 -20.27 10.14
C MET A 886 -3.62 -21.79 9.89
N VAL A 887 -4.36 -22.57 10.68
CA VAL A 887 -4.35 -24.04 10.58
C VAL A 887 -5.04 -24.51 9.29
N LYS A 888 -6.08 -23.81 8.82
CA LYS A 888 -6.83 -24.16 7.60
C LYS A 888 -6.13 -23.83 6.29
N ASP A 889 -5.33 -22.77 6.23
CA ASP A 889 -4.62 -22.34 5.02
C ASP A 889 -3.12 -22.15 5.31
N PRO A 890 -2.26 -23.12 4.94
CA PRO A 890 -0.83 -23.06 5.21
C PRO A 890 -0.10 -21.98 4.39
N ASP A 891 -0.74 -21.35 3.39
CA ASP A 891 -0.16 -20.22 2.65
C ASP A 891 -0.24 -18.91 3.44
N ILE A 892 -1.16 -18.79 4.41
CA ILE A 892 -1.27 -17.58 5.25
C ILE A 892 -0.01 -17.46 6.10
N MET A 893 0.75 -16.38 5.91
CA MET A 893 1.96 -16.07 6.67
C MET A 893 1.73 -15.06 7.80
N GLY A 894 0.69 -14.24 7.68
CA GLY A 894 0.30 -13.25 8.67
C GLY A 894 -1.17 -12.89 8.53
N LEU A 895 -1.81 -12.49 9.62
CA LEU A 895 -3.19 -12.01 9.63
C LEU A 895 -3.44 -11.00 10.74
N CYS A 896 -4.49 -10.20 10.61
CA CYS A 896 -4.94 -9.28 11.65
C CYS A 896 -6.44 -9.43 11.95
N GLY A 897 -6.83 -9.07 13.18
CA GLY A 897 -8.22 -8.98 13.59
C GLY A 897 -8.78 -7.55 13.46
N GLU A 898 -10.07 -7.39 13.72
CA GLU A 898 -10.72 -6.09 13.75
C GLU A 898 -10.39 -5.34 15.05
N THR A 899 -9.79 -4.17 14.93
CA THR A 899 -9.50 -3.26 16.05
C THR A 899 -10.67 -2.30 16.28
N LYS A 900 -11.32 -2.37 17.45
CA LYS A 900 -12.38 -1.44 17.86
C LYS A 900 -11.90 -0.41 18.87
N ILE A 901 -12.55 0.76 18.88
CA ILE A 901 -12.29 1.80 19.88
C ILE A 901 -13.10 1.50 21.15
N ALA A 902 -12.46 1.58 22.32
CA ALA A 902 -13.13 1.49 23.62
C ALA A 902 -13.84 2.80 24.01
N ASN A 903 -13.09 3.89 24.06
CA ASN A 903 -13.51 5.20 24.58
C ASN A 903 -14.23 6.09 23.53
N LYS A 904 -15.15 5.51 22.73
CA LYS A 904 -15.82 6.17 21.57
C LYS A 904 -16.45 7.54 21.87
N ARG A 905 -16.86 7.79 23.12
CA ARG A 905 -17.61 8.98 23.57
C ARG A 905 -16.88 9.84 24.60
N ALA A 906 -15.61 9.56 24.92
CA ALA A 906 -14.90 10.26 26.00
C ALA A 906 -14.62 11.74 25.66
N SER A 907 -14.28 12.04 24.39
CA SER A 907 -14.11 13.42 23.94
C SER A 907 -14.54 13.62 22.47
N TRP A 908 -14.59 14.87 22.02
CA TRP A 908 -14.80 15.16 20.60
C TRP A 908 -13.66 14.59 19.72
N VAL A 909 -12.45 14.47 20.28
CA VAL A 909 -11.27 13.87 19.62
C VAL A 909 -11.45 12.36 19.45
N THR A 910 -12.04 11.67 20.43
CA THR A 910 -12.38 10.24 20.27
C THR A 910 -13.51 10.05 19.25
N ALA A 911 -14.50 10.95 19.25
CA ALA A 911 -15.67 10.89 18.37
C ALA A 911 -15.31 10.95 16.87
N ILE A 912 -14.39 11.84 16.48
CA ILE A 912 -13.94 11.97 15.07
C ILE A 912 -13.13 10.76 14.57
N GLN A 913 -12.63 9.91 15.46
CA GLN A 913 -11.82 8.72 15.13
C GLN A 913 -12.66 7.47 14.86
N VAL A 914 -13.88 7.35 15.40
CA VAL A 914 -14.69 6.12 15.35
C VAL A 914 -14.92 5.62 13.92
N PHE A 915 -15.24 6.53 13.01
CA PHE A 915 -15.49 6.18 11.61
C PHE A 915 -14.20 5.98 10.80
N GLU A 916 -13.14 6.75 11.12
CA GLU A 916 -11.85 6.60 10.47
C GLU A 916 -11.26 5.21 10.75
N TYR A 917 -11.25 4.76 12.00
CA TYR A 917 -10.84 3.40 12.36
C TYR A 917 -11.67 2.33 11.66
N PHE A 918 -12.98 2.54 11.49
CA PHE A 918 -13.81 1.60 10.74
C PHE A 918 -13.41 1.51 9.26
N ILE A 919 -13.08 2.65 8.62
CA ILE A 919 -12.54 2.64 7.25
C ILE A 919 -11.18 1.93 7.21
N SER A 920 -10.22 2.35 8.06
CA SER A 920 -8.82 1.94 7.93
C SER A 920 -8.51 0.54 8.51
N HIS A 921 -9.15 0.13 9.62
CA HIS A 921 -8.95 -1.17 10.27
C HIS A 921 -9.99 -2.25 9.90
N HIS A 922 -11.12 -1.92 9.25
CA HIS A 922 -12.10 -2.92 8.81
C HIS A 922 -12.33 -2.90 7.30
N LEU A 923 -12.77 -1.78 6.71
CA LEU A 923 -13.17 -1.75 5.29
C LEU A 923 -12.00 -1.93 4.32
N SER A 924 -10.93 -1.14 4.48
CA SER A 924 -9.73 -1.27 3.64
C SER A 924 -9.08 -2.64 3.81
N LYS A 925 -8.99 -3.16 5.05
CA LYS A 925 -8.44 -4.49 5.34
C LYS A 925 -9.27 -5.62 4.71
N SER A 926 -10.60 -5.49 4.72
CA SER A 926 -11.50 -6.41 4.01
C SER A 926 -11.24 -6.44 2.51
N PHE A 927 -11.07 -5.27 1.88
CA PHE A 927 -10.75 -5.16 0.46
C PHE A 927 -9.38 -5.80 0.12
N GLU A 928 -8.31 -5.44 0.84
CA GLU A 928 -6.96 -6.00 0.61
C GLU A 928 -6.92 -7.53 0.80
N SER A 929 -7.68 -8.03 1.77
CA SER A 929 -7.79 -9.46 2.09
C SER A 929 -8.43 -10.31 0.98
N VAL A 930 -9.21 -9.71 0.06
CA VAL A 930 -9.72 -10.41 -1.14
C VAL A 930 -8.58 -10.85 -2.06
N PHE A 931 -7.53 -10.04 -2.16
CA PHE A 931 -6.33 -10.36 -2.94
C PHE A 931 -5.32 -11.19 -2.15
N GLY A 932 -5.60 -11.51 -0.88
CA GLY A 932 -4.64 -12.15 0.02
C GLY A 932 -3.40 -11.31 0.30
N GLY A 933 -3.49 -9.98 0.12
CA GLY A 933 -2.36 -9.06 0.15
C GLY A 933 -2.60 -7.85 1.06
N VAL A 934 -3.03 -8.10 2.31
CA VAL A 934 -3.10 -7.04 3.34
C VAL A 934 -1.74 -6.36 3.47
N THR A 935 -1.69 -5.05 3.25
CA THR A 935 -0.42 -4.29 3.08
C THR A 935 0.26 -3.93 4.40
N CYS A 936 -0.45 -4.09 5.50
CA CYS A 936 -0.11 -3.60 6.83
C CYS A 936 -0.95 -4.37 7.85
N LEU A 937 -0.28 -5.18 8.67
CA LEU A 937 -0.84 -5.87 9.82
C LEU A 937 -0.60 -4.99 11.07
N PRO A 938 -1.65 -4.49 11.76
CA PRO A 938 -1.47 -3.60 12.91
C PRO A 938 -0.73 -4.26 14.07
N GLY A 939 0.27 -3.58 14.63
CA GLY A 939 1.08 -4.11 15.74
C GLY A 939 0.31 -4.42 17.02
N CYS A 940 -0.88 -3.85 17.19
CA CYS A 940 -1.72 -4.05 18.37
C CYS A 940 -2.47 -5.37 18.40
N PHE A 941 -2.73 -6.00 17.25
CA PHE A 941 -3.51 -7.24 17.18
C PHE A 941 -3.34 -8.02 15.87
N SER A 942 -2.15 -8.60 15.68
CA SER A 942 -1.80 -9.38 14.49
C SER A 942 -1.13 -10.69 14.85
N MET A 943 -1.42 -11.76 14.09
CA MET A 943 -0.81 -13.06 14.24
C MET A 943 0.09 -13.38 13.05
N TYR A 944 1.31 -13.82 13.33
CA TYR A 944 2.32 -14.21 12.37
C TYR A 944 2.63 -15.69 12.49
N ARG A 945 2.91 -16.34 11.36
CA ARG A 945 3.35 -17.75 11.35
C ARG A 945 4.85 -17.84 11.55
N ILE A 946 5.28 -18.64 12.54
CA ILE A 946 6.70 -18.95 12.77
C ILE A 946 7.23 -19.81 11.62
N LYS A 947 6.53 -20.90 11.32
CA LYS A 947 6.89 -21.92 10.33
C LYS A 947 5.67 -22.53 9.65
N ALA A 948 5.81 -22.96 8.40
CA ALA A 948 4.75 -23.56 7.60
C ALA A 948 5.14 -24.96 7.11
N PRO A 949 4.20 -25.93 7.05
CA PRO A 949 4.45 -27.21 6.39
C PRO A 949 4.61 -27.00 4.87
N LYS A 950 5.45 -27.80 4.21
CA LYS A 950 5.67 -27.76 2.76
C LYS A 950 5.83 -29.15 2.18
N GLY A 951 4.79 -29.62 1.49
CA GLY A 951 4.73 -30.94 0.87
C GLY A 951 4.13 -32.01 1.79
N GLY A 952 4.06 -33.25 1.30
CA GLY A 952 3.58 -34.42 2.05
C GLY A 952 4.66 -35.19 2.81
N GLN A 953 5.91 -34.71 2.79
CA GLN A 953 6.98 -35.15 3.67
C GLN A 953 7.07 -34.11 4.81
N ASN A 954 7.39 -34.54 6.05
CA ASN A 954 7.30 -33.75 7.29
C ASN A 954 8.32 -32.58 7.37
N TYR A 955 8.28 -31.67 6.40
CA TYR A 955 9.25 -30.62 6.17
C TYR A 955 8.61 -29.26 6.43
N TRP A 956 9.25 -28.49 7.32
CA TRP A 956 8.77 -27.18 7.76
C TRP A 956 9.69 -26.07 7.28
N VAL A 957 9.10 -25.01 6.73
CA VAL A 957 9.81 -23.82 6.25
C VAL A 957 9.62 -22.68 7.24
N PRO A 958 10.69 -22.04 7.74
CA PRO A 958 10.58 -20.83 8.55
C PRO A 958 10.01 -19.67 7.74
N ILE A 959 9.11 -18.92 8.35
CA ILE A 959 8.37 -17.80 7.76
C ILE A 959 8.72 -16.50 8.50
N LEU A 960 8.28 -16.32 9.74
CA LEU A 960 8.72 -15.21 10.59
C LEU A 960 10.18 -15.40 11.05
N ALA A 961 10.57 -16.64 11.33
CA ALA A 961 11.93 -17.04 11.73
C ALA A 961 12.88 -17.24 10.54
N ASN A 962 12.58 -16.64 9.38
CA ASN A 962 13.40 -16.76 8.17
C ASN A 962 14.61 -15.79 8.24
N PRO A 963 15.84 -16.24 7.95
CA PRO A 963 17.04 -15.40 8.11
C PRO A 963 16.99 -14.09 7.31
N ASP A 964 16.47 -14.11 6.07
CA ASP A 964 16.35 -12.89 5.24
C ASP A 964 15.41 -11.86 5.89
N VAL A 965 14.34 -12.33 6.55
CA VAL A 965 13.38 -11.47 7.27
C VAL A 965 14.02 -10.91 8.54
N VAL A 966 14.70 -11.75 9.33
CA VAL A 966 15.36 -11.31 10.57
C VAL A 966 16.48 -10.33 10.28
N GLU A 967 17.36 -10.61 9.30
CA GLU A 967 18.48 -9.75 8.93
C GLU A 967 18.00 -8.38 8.46
N HIS A 968 17.10 -8.31 7.49
CA HIS A 968 16.56 -7.03 6.98
C HIS A 968 15.75 -6.26 8.03
N TYR A 969 15.07 -6.94 8.95
CA TYR A 969 14.34 -6.28 10.04
C TYR A 969 15.28 -5.74 11.13
N SER A 970 16.44 -6.39 11.32
CA SER A 970 17.50 -5.98 12.25
C SER A 970 18.41 -4.83 11.75
N GLU A 971 18.13 -4.22 10.59
CA GLU A 971 19.02 -3.20 10.01
C GLU A 971 19.25 -2.01 10.98
N ASN A 972 20.52 -1.76 11.30
CA ASN A 972 20.97 -0.72 12.24
C ASN A 972 21.44 0.58 11.56
N VAL A 973 21.68 0.56 10.25
CA VAL A 973 22.25 1.69 9.49
C VAL A 973 21.12 2.55 8.90
N VAL A 974 20.74 3.59 9.65
CA VAL A 974 19.52 4.38 9.39
C VAL A 974 19.87 5.80 8.88
N ASP A 975 20.63 5.90 7.79
CA ASP A 975 21.28 7.17 7.37
C ASP A 975 20.36 8.18 6.66
N THR A 976 19.23 7.73 6.09
CA THR A 976 18.32 8.56 5.29
C THR A 976 17.01 8.84 6.02
N LEU A 977 16.35 9.94 5.69
CA LEU A 977 15.03 10.27 6.23
C LEU A 977 13.99 9.18 5.90
N HIS A 978 14.11 8.55 4.72
CA HIS A 978 13.28 7.40 4.35
C HIS A 978 13.47 6.24 5.34
N LYS A 979 14.71 5.77 5.55
CA LYS A 979 14.97 4.67 6.49
C LYS A 979 14.55 5.02 7.92
N LYS A 980 14.74 6.27 8.36
CA LYS A 980 14.33 6.73 9.70
C LYS A 980 12.81 6.67 9.89
N ASN A 981 12.02 7.12 8.91
CA ASN A 981 10.55 7.01 8.99
C ASN A 981 10.04 5.58 8.84
N LEU A 982 10.74 4.71 8.08
CA LEU A 982 10.37 3.31 7.89
C LEU A 982 10.67 2.44 9.12
N LEU A 983 11.88 2.53 9.68
CA LEU A 983 12.39 1.63 10.72
C LEU A 983 12.10 2.09 12.17
N LEU A 984 11.83 3.39 12.40
CA LEU A 984 11.67 3.95 13.76
C LEU A 984 10.23 4.40 14.11
N LEU A 985 9.35 4.55 13.11
CA LEU A 985 7.96 5.02 13.28
C LEU A 985 6.91 4.07 12.69
N GLY A 986 7.34 2.96 12.11
CA GLY A 986 6.58 2.18 11.14
C GLY A 986 6.93 0.70 11.11
N GLU A 987 7.55 0.19 12.16
CA GLU A 987 8.16 -1.14 12.24
C GLU A 987 7.17 -2.27 11.90
N ASP A 988 5.92 -2.20 12.39
CA ASP A 988 4.88 -3.18 12.07
C ASP A 988 4.47 -3.16 10.58
N ARG A 989 4.46 -1.96 9.95
CA ARG A 989 4.21 -1.82 8.51
C ARG A 989 5.37 -2.38 7.69
N TYR A 990 6.61 -2.07 8.11
CA TYR A 990 7.81 -2.54 7.45
C TYR A 990 7.94 -4.07 7.52
N LEU A 991 7.63 -4.69 8.67
CA LEU A 991 7.57 -6.15 8.80
C LEU A 991 6.55 -6.77 7.80
N SER A 992 5.36 -6.18 7.70
CA SER A 992 4.33 -6.61 6.73
C SER A 992 4.85 -6.56 5.28
N THR A 993 5.47 -5.44 4.89
CA THR A 993 6.08 -5.20 3.58
C THR A 993 7.24 -6.16 3.29
N LEU A 994 8.11 -6.38 4.27
CA LEU A 994 9.25 -7.29 4.16
C LEU A 994 8.77 -8.73 3.95
N MET A 995 7.75 -9.18 4.67
CA MET A 995 7.16 -10.50 4.47
C MET A 995 6.49 -10.67 3.10
N LEU A 996 5.78 -9.65 2.59
CA LEU A 996 5.24 -9.66 1.22
C LEU A 996 6.36 -9.74 0.16
N ARG A 997 7.47 -9.03 0.38
CA ARG A 997 8.63 -9.02 -0.51
C ARG A 997 9.41 -10.34 -0.50
N THR A 998 9.58 -10.97 0.65
CA THR A 998 10.29 -12.26 0.79
C THR A 998 9.44 -13.44 0.32
N PHE A 999 8.13 -13.40 0.55
CA PHE A 999 7.21 -14.49 0.21
C PHE A 999 6.01 -14.02 -0.65
N PRO A 1000 6.23 -13.54 -1.89
CA PRO A 1000 5.16 -12.98 -2.73
C PRO A 1000 4.06 -13.98 -3.15
N LYS A 1001 4.29 -15.29 -2.95
CA LYS A 1001 3.29 -16.35 -3.20
C LYS A 1001 2.44 -16.71 -1.96
N ARG A 1002 2.73 -16.11 -0.79
CA ARG A 1002 2.02 -16.35 0.47
C ARG A 1002 1.02 -15.23 0.74
N LYS A 1003 0.07 -15.48 1.63
CA LYS A 1003 -1.08 -14.60 1.88
C LYS A 1003 -0.93 -13.82 3.19
N GLN A 1004 -1.31 -12.55 3.18
CA GLN A 1004 -1.64 -11.78 4.39
C GLN A 1004 -3.13 -11.43 4.36
N VAL A 1005 -3.87 -11.78 5.42
CA VAL A 1005 -5.35 -11.72 5.41
C VAL A 1005 -5.93 -10.99 6.62
N PHE A 1006 -7.16 -10.51 6.48
CA PHE A 1006 -7.96 -9.93 7.55
C PHE A 1006 -9.00 -10.96 8.04
N VAL A 1007 -9.14 -11.11 9.36
CA VAL A 1007 -10.09 -12.02 10.01
C VAL A 1007 -11.08 -11.21 10.88
N PRO A 1008 -12.20 -10.71 10.32
CA PRO A 1008 -13.11 -9.81 11.03
C PRO A 1008 -13.83 -10.45 12.23
N GLN A 1009 -13.81 -11.79 12.35
CA GLN A 1009 -14.36 -12.47 13.52
C GLN A 1009 -13.45 -12.34 14.75
N ALA A 1010 -12.14 -12.22 14.56
CA ALA A 1010 -11.21 -11.95 15.66
C ALA A 1010 -11.26 -10.45 15.97
N VAL A 1011 -11.62 -10.08 17.20
CA VAL A 1011 -11.81 -8.68 17.59
C VAL A 1011 -10.95 -8.33 18.81
N CYS A 1012 -10.33 -7.16 18.78
CA CYS A 1012 -9.76 -6.52 19.96
C CYS A 1012 -10.38 -5.13 20.16
N LYS A 1013 -10.14 -4.53 21.33
CA LYS A 1013 -10.40 -3.11 21.58
C LYS A 1013 -9.16 -2.42 22.13
N THR A 1014 -8.97 -1.16 21.74
CA THR A 1014 -7.88 -0.28 22.19
C THR A 1014 -8.46 1.09 22.59
N THR A 1015 -7.70 1.86 23.38
CA THR A 1015 -8.03 3.24 23.73
C THR A 1015 -7.40 4.19 22.70
N VAL A 1016 -8.17 5.16 22.22
CA VAL A 1016 -7.66 6.19 21.30
C VAL A 1016 -7.38 7.49 22.04
N PRO A 1017 -6.47 8.35 21.52
CA PRO A 1017 -6.15 9.63 22.15
C PRO A 1017 -7.39 10.51 22.39
N GLU A 1018 -7.54 10.97 23.63
CA GLU A 1018 -8.63 11.87 24.05
C GLU A 1018 -8.29 13.35 23.86
N GLU A 1019 -7.00 13.68 23.86
CA GLU A 1019 -6.46 15.02 23.57
C GLU A 1019 -6.02 15.17 22.11
N PHE A 1020 -6.27 16.35 21.53
CA PHE A 1020 -5.93 16.63 20.13
C PHE A 1020 -4.41 16.71 19.89
N SER A 1021 -3.63 17.21 20.85
CA SER A 1021 -2.16 17.20 20.87
C SER A 1021 -1.59 15.78 20.70
N VAL A 1022 -2.13 14.84 21.48
CA VAL A 1022 -1.72 13.43 21.50
C VAL A 1022 -2.15 12.74 20.20
N LEU A 1023 -3.37 12.97 19.71
CA LEU A 1023 -3.83 12.51 18.38
C LEU A 1023 -2.89 12.99 17.27
N LEU A 1024 -2.54 14.27 17.28
CA LEU A 1024 -1.72 14.92 16.26
C LEU A 1024 -0.26 14.40 16.28
N SER A 1025 0.29 14.06 17.45
CA SER A 1025 1.56 13.32 17.55
C SER A 1025 1.46 11.90 17.00
N GLN A 1026 0.40 11.15 17.33
CA GLN A 1026 0.17 9.79 16.83
C GLN A 1026 0.06 9.78 15.30
N ARG A 1027 -0.77 10.67 14.74
CA ARG A 1027 -1.08 10.69 13.31
C ARG A 1027 0.08 11.21 12.45
N ARG A 1028 0.94 12.10 12.97
CA ARG A 1028 2.25 12.38 12.35
C ARG A 1028 3.04 11.09 12.12
N ARG A 1029 3.22 10.25 13.16
CA ARG A 1029 3.98 8.99 13.03
C ARG A 1029 3.35 8.06 11.99
N TRP A 1030 2.04 7.90 12.05
CA TRP A 1030 1.30 7.00 11.16
C TRP A 1030 1.31 7.45 9.70
N ILE A 1031 1.08 8.74 9.43
CA ILE A 1031 1.08 9.30 8.07
C ILE A 1031 2.49 9.22 7.47
N ASN A 1032 3.52 9.62 8.22
CA ASN A 1032 4.91 9.56 7.76
C ASN A 1032 5.33 8.11 7.43
N SER A 1033 5.08 7.18 8.35
CA SER A 1033 5.33 5.75 8.14
C SER A 1033 4.56 5.21 6.93
N THR A 1034 3.29 5.60 6.76
CA THR A 1034 2.44 5.11 5.65
C THR A 1034 3.01 5.54 4.30
N ILE A 1035 3.42 6.79 4.13
CA ILE A 1035 3.99 7.28 2.86
C ILE A 1035 5.27 6.52 2.51
N HIS A 1036 6.20 6.38 3.46
CA HIS A 1036 7.45 5.66 3.21
C HIS A 1036 7.25 4.16 2.98
N ASN A 1037 6.29 3.54 3.67
CA ASN A 1037 5.95 2.13 3.45
C ASN A 1037 5.24 1.89 2.10
N LEU A 1038 4.35 2.79 1.68
CA LEU A 1038 3.72 2.74 0.36
C LEU A 1038 4.75 2.91 -0.77
N MET A 1039 5.76 3.78 -0.60
CA MET A 1039 6.88 3.89 -1.55
C MET A 1039 7.62 2.57 -1.75
N GLU A 1040 7.91 1.82 -0.67
CA GLU A 1040 8.51 0.48 -0.78
C GLU A 1040 7.54 -0.55 -1.39
N LEU A 1041 6.26 -0.54 -1.00
CA LEU A 1041 5.25 -1.46 -1.55
C LEU A 1041 5.01 -1.28 -3.06
N VAL A 1042 5.09 -0.06 -3.60
CA VAL A 1042 5.04 0.17 -5.06
C VAL A 1042 6.19 -0.54 -5.79
N LEU A 1043 7.33 -0.77 -5.13
CA LEU A 1043 8.49 -1.47 -5.68
C LEU A 1043 8.42 -3.00 -5.49
N VAL A 1044 7.47 -3.52 -4.68
CA VAL A 1044 7.24 -4.96 -4.52
C VAL A 1044 6.56 -5.49 -5.77
N ARG A 1045 7.31 -6.33 -6.50
CA ARG A 1045 6.84 -7.04 -7.69
C ARG A 1045 6.01 -8.25 -7.25
N ASP A 1046 5.17 -8.75 -8.16
CA ASP A 1046 4.36 -9.96 -7.98
C ASP A 1046 3.26 -9.86 -6.88
N LEU A 1047 2.85 -8.64 -6.49
CA LEU A 1047 1.62 -8.43 -5.71
C LEU A 1047 0.40 -8.97 -6.48
N CYS A 1048 -0.45 -9.74 -5.80
CA CYS A 1048 -1.61 -10.40 -6.41
C CYS A 1048 -2.55 -9.40 -7.11
N GLY A 1049 -3.05 -9.76 -8.29
CA GLY A 1049 -3.97 -8.92 -9.07
C GLY A 1049 -4.93 -9.76 -9.90
N THR A 1050 -6.13 -9.23 -10.13
CA THR A 1050 -7.09 -9.81 -11.06
C THR A 1050 -6.98 -9.11 -12.42
N PHE A 1051 -7.52 -9.73 -13.48
CA PHE A 1051 -7.59 -9.12 -14.80
C PHE A 1051 -8.25 -7.73 -14.69
N CYS A 1052 -7.55 -6.69 -15.18
CA CYS A 1052 -7.86 -5.26 -15.05
C CYS A 1052 -7.58 -4.55 -13.70
N PHE A 1053 -7.25 -5.24 -12.59
CA PHE A 1053 -6.90 -4.59 -11.31
C PHE A 1053 -5.67 -5.24 -10.64
N SER A 1054 -4.51 -4.61 -10.81
CA SER A 1054 -3.29 -4.96 -10.06
C SER A 1054 -3.30 -4.31 -8.68
N MET A 1055 -3.02 -5.08 -7.61
CA MET A 1055 -2.85 -4.51 -6.27
C MET A 1055 -1.69 -3.51 -6.21
N GLN A 1056 -0.62 -3.71 -7.00
CA GLN A 1056 0.48 -2.74 -7.12
C GLN A 1056 0.00 -1.39 -7.68
N PHE A 1057 -0.96 -1.42 -8.62
CA PHE A 1057 -1.57 -0.20 -9.15
C PHE A 1057 -2.49 0.47 -8.12
N VAL A 1058 -3.24 -0.30 -7.33
CA VAL A 1058 -4.05 0.26 -6.23
C VAL A 1058 -3.17 0.90 -5.17
N VAL A 1059 -2.06 0.26 -4.77
CA VAL A 1059 -1.06 0.82 -3.85
C VAL A 1059 -0.45 2.12 -4.40
N PHE A 1060 -0.18 2.20 -5.70
CA PHE A 1060 0.29 3.43 -6.34
C PHE A 1060 -0.77 4.55 -6.31
N ILE A 1061 -2.03 4.24 -6.61
CA ILE A 1061 -3.14 5.20 -6.52
C ILE A 1061 -3.39 5.64 -5.07
N ASP A 1062 -3.31 4.73 -4.10
CA ASP A 1062 -3.46 5.06 -2.69
C ASP A 1062 -2.25 5.89 -2.20
N LEU A 1063 -1.02 5.68 -2.69
CA LEU A 1063 0.13 6.57 -2.47
C LEU A 1063 -0.15 7.98 -3.01
N ILE A 1064 -0.44 8.14 -4.30
CA ILE A 1064 -0.73 9.47 -4.89
C ILE A 1064 -1.92 10.13 -4.18
N GLY A 1065 -2.96 9.35 -3.86
CA GLY A 1065 -4.12 9.80 -3.09
C GLY A 1065 -3.70 10.38 -1.74
N THR A 1066 -2.90 9.65 -0.94
CA THR A 1066 -2.43 10.16 0.37
C THR A 1066 -1.63 11.46 0.27
N LEU A 1067 -0.85 11.68 -0.80
CA LEU A 1067 -0.08 12.92 -0.99
C LEU A 1067 -0.95 14.12 -1.41
N VAL A 1068 -2.09 13.85 -2.06
CA VAL A 1068 -2.98 14.87 -2.64
C VAL A 1068 -4.14 15.24 -1.71
N LEU A 1069 -4.37 14.51 -0.61
CA LEU A 1069 -5.46 14.78 0.36
C LEU A 1069 -5.64 16.27 0.74
N PRO A 1070 -4.58 17.07 1.04
CA PRO A 1070 -4.75 18.48 1.39
C PRO A 1070 -5.26 19.35 0.23
N ALA A 1071 -4.80 19.08 -0.99
CA ALA A 1071 -5.32 19.76 -2.18
C ALA A 1071 -6.76 19.31 -2.48
N ALA A 1072 -7.05 18.02 -2.41
CA ALA A 1072 -8.38 17.48 -2.70
C ALA A 1072 -9.49 18.12 -1.83
N ILE A 1073 -9.26 18.31 -0.54
CA ILE A 1073 -10.23 18.98 0.35
C ILE A 1073 -10.33 20.49 0.10
N ALA A 1074 -9.20 21.17 -0.19
CA ALA A 1074 -9.22 22.59 -0.58
C ALA A 1074 -10.00 22.81 -1.88
N PHE A 1075 -9.79 21.94 -2.88
CA PHE A 1075 -10.52 21.93 -4.15
C PHE A 1075 -12.00 21.61 -3.97
N THR A 1076 -12.35 20.70 -3.07
CA THR A 1076 -13.75 20.39 -2.72
C THR A 1076 -14.46 21.61 -2.15
N ILE A 1077 -13.83 22.31 -1.20
CA ILE A 1077 -14.38 23.55 -0.61
C ILE A 1077 -14.53 24.63 -1.70
N TYR A 1078 -13.52 24.81 -2.55
CA TYR A 1078 -13.56 25.75 -3.68
C TYR A 1078 -14.74 25.48 -4.62
N VAL A 1079 -14.94 24.23 -5.06
CA VAL A 1079 -16.04 23.85 -5.96
C VAL A 1079 -17.41 24.10 -5.32
N VAL A 1080 -17.57 23.80 -4.03
CA VAL A 1080 -18.82 24.05 -3.29
C VAL A 1080 -19.11 25.55 -3.22
N VAL A 1081 -18.12 26.38 -2.84
CA VAL A 1081 -18.29 27.85 -2.77
C VAL A 1081 -18.60 28.44 -4.15
N VAL A 1082 -17.87 28.04 -5.20
CA VAL A 1082 -18.11 28.52 -6.57
C VAL A 1082 -19.49 28.09 -7.09
N SER A 1083 -19.96 26.89 -6.76
CA SER A 1083 -21.29 26.38 -7.14
C SER A 1083 -22.45 27.11 -6.45
N ILE A 1084 -22.21 27.70 -5.27
CA ILE A 1084 -23.18 28.56 -4.58
C ILE A 1084 -23.21 29.95 -5.25
N VAL A 1085 -22.03 30.55 -5.48
CA VAL A 1085 -21.87 31.95 -5.94
C VAL A 1085 -22.15 32.13 -7.43
N LYS A 1086 -21.69 31.21 -8.29
CA LYS A 1086 -21.84 31.31 -9.75
C LYS A 1086 -22.97 30.41 -10.25
N LYS A 1087 -23.71 30.90 -11.24
CA LYS A 1087 -24.65 30.14 -12.08
C LYS A 1087 -24.10 30.11 -13.52
N PRO A 1088 -24.26 29.02 -14.29
CA PRO A 1088 -24.87 27.74 -13.92
C PRO A 1088 -24.04 26.92 -12.92
N VAL A 1089 -24.70 25.98 -12.24
CA VAL A 1089 -24.10 25.14 -11.18
C VAL A 1089 -23.29 23.99 -11.81
N GLN A 1090 -22.11 23.68 -11.27
CA GLN A 1090 -21.27 22.58 -11.74
C GLN A 1090 -21.80 21.21 -11.26
N VAL A 1091 -22.79 20.65 -11.96
CA VAL A 1091 -23.47 19.41 -11.56
C VAL A 1091 -22.53 18.20 -11.52
N ILE A 1092 -21.64 18.01 -12.50
CA ILE A 1092 -20.80 16.80 -12.61
C ILE A 1092 -19.86 16.63 -11.40
N PRO A 1093 -19.07 17.64 -10.97
CA PRO A 1093 -18.27 17.54 -9.74
C PRO A 1093 -19.09 17.29 -8.47
N LEU A 1094 -20.29 17.88 -8.35
CA LEU A 1094 -21.16 17.69 -7.19
C LEU A 1094 -21.73 16.27 -7.13
N VAL A 1095 -22.12 15.69 -8.27
CA VAL A 1095 -22.56 14.29 -8.35
C VAL A 1095 -21.41 13.34 -8.00
N LEU A 1096 -20.19 13.58 -8.52
CA LEU A 1096 -19.02 12.76 -8.18
C LEU A 1096 -18.68 12.85 -6.68
N LEU A 1097 -18.71 14.05 -6.10
CA LEU A 1097 -18.50 14.25 -4.65
C LEU A 1097 -19.56 13.50 -3.82
N GLY A 1098 -20.83 13.59 -4.22
CA GLY A 1098 -21.93 12.86 -3.60
C GLY A 1098 -21.76 11.34 -3.68
N LEU A 1099 -21.27 10.81 -4.79
CA LEU A 1099 -20.95 9.39 -4.94
C LEU A 1099 -19.76 8.97 -4.05
N ILE A 1100 -18.64 9.71 -4.07
CA ILE A 1100 -17.45 9.37 -3.29
C ILE A 1100 -17.74 9.37 -1.78
N LEU A 1101 -18.51 10.35 -1.27
CA LEU A 1101 -18.85 10.44 0.15
C LEU A 1101 -20.04 9.55 0.54
N GLY A 1102 -21.03 9.39 -0.34
CA GLY A 1102 -22.27 8.66 -0.05
C GLY A 1102 -22.18 7.13 -0.26
N LEU A 1103 -21.37 6.65 -1.19
CA LEU A 1103 -21.26 5.22 -1.49
C LEU A 1103 -20.67 4.40 -0.31
N PRO A 1104 -19.68 4.89 0.47
CA PRO A 1104 -19.30 4.29 1.75
C PRO A 1104 -20.46 4.22 2.76
N ALA A 1105 -21.36 5.21 2.79
CA ALA A 1105 -22.55 5.19 3.64
C ALA A 1105 -23.47 4.00 3.31
N VAL A 1106 -23.72 3.80 2.01
CA VAL A 1106 -24.55 2.69 1.49
C VAL A 1106 -23.91 1.34 1.85
N LEU A 1107 -22.58 1.22 1.71
CA LEU A 1107 -21.86 0.00 2.10
C LEU A 1107 -22.09 -0.34 3.57
N ILE A 1108 -22.05 0.67 4.44
CA ILE A 1108 -22.19 0.49 5.89
C ILE A 1108 -23.61 0.10 6.29
N VAL A 1109 -24.63 0.67 5.65
CA VAL A 1109 -26.03 0.24 5.84
C VAL A 1109 -26.20 -1.24 5.45
N LEU A 1110 -25.60 -1.66 4.33
CA LEU A 1110 -25.67 -3.04 3.81
C LEU A 1110 -24.79 -4.06 4.56
N THR A 1111 -23.71 -3.63 5.21
CA THR A 1111 -22.77 -4.53 5.91
C THR A 1111 -23.00 -4.53 7.40
N ALA A 1112 -22.97 -3.37 8.06
CA ALA A 1112 -23.05 -3.25 9.51
C ALA A 1112 -24.49 -3.37 10.06
N HIS A 1113 -25.51 -3.15 9.23
CA HIS A 1113 -26.94 -3.25 9.61
C HIS A 1113 -27.31 -2.40 10.86
N ARG A 1114 -26.56 -1.32 11.14
CA ARG A 1114 -26.61 -0.55 12.39
C ARG A 1114 -26.55 0.95 12.11
N TRP A 1115 -27.67 1.64 12.33
CA TRP A 1115 -27.82 3.09 12.15
C TRP A 1115 -26.81 3.95 12.92
N SER A 1116 -26.23 3.45 14.01
CA SER A 1116 -25.22 4.16 14.80
C SER A 1116 -23.97 4.56 13.98
N TYR A 1117 -23.56 3.76 13.00
CA TYR A 1117 -22.42 4.10 12.14
C TYR A 1117 -22.71 5.24 11.18
N VAL A 1118 -23.99 5.50 10.83
CA VAL A 1118 -24.39 6.66 10.01
C VAL A 1118 -24.21 7.96 10.80
N VAL A 1119 -24.44 7.94 12.12
CA VAL A 1119 -24.18 9.09 13.00
C VAL A 1119 -22.67 9.35 13.13
N TRP A 1120 -21.86 8.30 13.34
CA TRP A 1120 -20.40 8.42 13.35
C TRP A 1120 -19.83 8.91 12.01
N MET A 1121 -20.42 8.49 10.89
CA MET A 1121 -20.09 9.01 9.57
C MET A 1121 -20.36 10.51 9.47
N LEU A 1122 -21.49 11.01 9.96
CA LEU A 1122 -21.80 12.45 9.89
C LEU A 1122 -20.80 13.28 10.70
N ILE A 1123 -20.39 12.79 11.89
CA ILE A 1123 -19.31 13.41 12.68
C ILE A 1123 -17.96 13.40 11.92
N TYR A 1124 -17.68 12.32 11.20
CA TYR A 1124 -16.48 12.23 10.35
C TYR A 1124 -16.54 13.17 9.14
N LEU A 1125 -17.69 13.30 8.48
CA LEU A 1125 -17.88 14.23 7.35
C LEU A 1125 -17.63 15.68 7.78
N ILE A 1126 -18.10 16.09 8.97
CA ILE A 1126 -17.82 17.43 9.54
C ILE A 1126 -16.32 17.61 9.85
N SER A 1127 -15.62 16.54 10.23
CA SER A 1127 -14.19 16.59 10.58
C SER A 1127 -13.23 16.27 9.40
N LEU A 1128 -13.74 16.12 8.17
CA LEU A 1128 -12.91 15.94 6.97
C LEU A 1128 -11.79 17.00 6.79
N PRO A 1129 -11.98 18.30 7.10
CA PRO A 1129 -10.88 19.27 7.05
C PRO A 1129 -9.74 18.93 8.02
N ILE A 1130 -10.04 18.35 9.19
CA ILE A 1130 -9.02 17.93 10.16
C ILE A 1130 -8.25 16.73 9.60
N TRP A 1131 -8.98 15.72 9.10
CA TRP A 1131 -8.41 14.47 8.58
C TRP A 1131 -7.61 14.64 7.28
N ASN A 1132 -8.09 15.45 6.34
CA ASN A 1132 -7.49 15.57 5.01
C ASN A 1132 -6.57 16.78 4.85
N PHE A 1133 -6.69 17.82 5.69
CA PHE A 1133 -5.82 19.00 5.63
C PHE A 1133 -4.91 19.13 6.86
N VAL A 1134 -5.48 19.28 8.06
CA VAL A 1134 -4.69 19.62 9.26
C VAL A 1134 -3.66 18.54 9.62
N LEU A 1135 -4.10 17.28 9.71
CA LEU A 1135 -3.21 16.18 10.10
C LEU A 1135 -2.11 15.87 9.05
N PRO A 1136 -2.40 15.78 7.73
CA PRO A 1136 -1.36 15.54 6.74
C PRO A 1136 -0.39 16.71 6.57
N VAL A 1137 -0.87 17.97 6.56
CA VAL A 1137 0.02 19.15 6.48
C VAL A 1137 0.97 19.22 7.68
N TYR A 1138 0.47 18.95 8.90
CA TYR A 1138 1.33 18.85 10.07
C TYR A 1138 2.36 17.71 9.95
N ALA A 1139 1.93 16.53 9.50
CA ALA A 1139 2.80 15.38 9.30
C ALA A 1139 3.94 15.68 8.31
N TYR A 1140 3.62 16.26 7.14
CA TYR A 1140 4.60 16.59 6.11
C TYR A 1140 5.61 17.64 6.59
N TRP A 1141 5.13 18.67 7.30
CA TRP A 1141 6.01 19.67 7.90
C TRP A 1141 6.97 19.07 8.95
N LYS A 1142 6.63 17.90 9.50
CA LYS A 1142 7.35 17.16 10.54
C LYS A 1142 7.98 15.84 10.07
N PHE A 1143 8.22 15.64 8.77
CA PHE A 1143 8.97 14.47 8.25
C PHE A 1143 10.38 14.28 8.86
N ASP A 1144 11.00 15.35 9.37
CA ASP A 1144 12.32 15.34 10.03
C ASP A 1144 12.25 15.24 11.57
N ASP A 1145 11.07 14.95 12.12
CA ASP A 1145 10.84 14.75 13.55
C ASP A 1145 10.63 13.25 13.84
N PHE A 1146 11.68 12.60 14.36
CA PHE A 1146 11.69 11.17 14.69
C PHE A 1146 11.35 10.90 16.17
N SER A 1147 10.91 11.91 16.92
CA SER A 1147 10.51 11.72 18.33
C SER A 1147 9.18 10.98 18.44
N TRP A 1148 8.98 10.22 19.52
CA TRP A 1148 7.67 9.63 19.84
C TRP A 1148 6.63 10.67 20.28
N GLY A 1149 7.07 11.85 20.74
CA GLY A 1149 6.22 12.97 21.09
C GLY A 1149 5.33 12.71 22.32
N ASP A 1150 4.23 13.45 22.44
CA ASP A 1150 3.39 13.45 23.64
C ASP A 1150 2.72 12.11 23.98
N THR A 1151 2.71 11.13 23.07
CA THR A 1151 1.98 9.86 23.25
C THR A 1151 2.52 8.96 24.36
N ARG A 1152 3.79 9.08 24.77
CA ARG A 1152 4.40 8.27 25.86
C ARG A 1152 5.50 9.05 26.59
N LYS A 1153 5.10 9.98 27.46
CA LYS A 1153 6.01 10.77 28.31
C LYS A 1153 6.54 9.94 29.49
N THR A 1154 7.85 9.99 29.71
CA THR A 1154 8.50 9.38 30.88
C THR A 1154 8.73 10.40 32.00
N ALA A 1155 8.70 9.96 33.26
CA ALA A 1155 8.98 10.86 34.39
C ALA A 1155 10.39 11.47 34.29
N GLY A 1156 10.52 12.79 34.53
CA GLY A 1156 11.81 13.50 34.49
C GLY A 1156 12.28 13.99 33.09
N GLU A 1157 11.48 13.82 32.05
CA GLU A 1157 11.86 14.17 30.66
C GLU A 1157 11.95 15.69 30.41
N LYS A 1158 13.18 16.23 30.33
CA LYS A 1158 13.45 17.51 29.66
C LYS A 1158 13.66 17.26 28.17
N THR A 1159 12.90 17.96 27.33
CA THR A 1159 12.74 17.73 25.88
C THR A 1159 14.02 17.95 25.05
N LYS A 1160 15.02 17.07 25.17
CA LYS A 1160 16.12 16.98 24.22
C LYS A 1160 15.61 16.26 22.96
N LYS A 1161 15.69 16.93 21.80
CA LYS A 1161 15.46 16.31 20.49
C LYS A 1161 16.26 15.01 20.42
N ALA A 1162 15.65 13.92 19.98
CA ALA A 1162 16.29 12.60 19.86
C ALA A 1162 17.54 12.70 18.96
N GLY A 1163 18.68 12.91 19.59
CA GLY A 1163 20.00 12.89 18.97
C GLY A 1163 20.53 11.46 19.05
N ILE A 1164 21.03 10.95 17.93
CA ILE A 1164 21.61 9.62 17.89
C ILE A 1164 22.96 9.70 18.62
N GLU A 1165 22.98 9.21 19.86
CA GLU A 1165 24.19 9.10 20.68
C GLU A 1165 25.09 7.97 20.14
N TYR A 1166 25.83 8.28 19.07
CA TYR A 1166 27.00 7.51 18.66
C TYR A 1166 28.15 7.70 19.66
N GLU A 1167 28.02 7.07 20.83
CA GLU A 1167 29.08 7.00 21.83
C GLU A 1167 29.63 5.58 21.95
N GLY A 1168 30.96 5.44 21.87
CA GLY A 1168 31.69 4.18 22.02
C GLY A 1168 31.61 3.22 20.84
N GLU A 1169 32.60 2.33 20.74
CA GLU A 1169 32.61 1.20 19.80
C GLU A 1169 31.89 -0.01 20.40
N PHE A 1170 31.45 -0.93 19.53
CA PHE A 1170 30.84 -2.19 19.96
C PHE A 1170 31.92 -3.24 20.21
N ASP A 1171 31.99 -3.75 21.43
CA ASP A 1171 32.88 -4.85 21.82
C ASP A 1171 32.13 -6.18 21.83
N SER A 1172 32.34 -6.99 20.78
CA SER A 1172 31.70 -8.30 20.65
C SER A 1172 32.28 -9.38 21.57
N SER A 1173 33.45 -9.16 22.18
CA SER A 1173 34.08 -10.17 23.06
C SER A 1173 33.29 -10.42 24.34
N LYS A 1174 32.45 -9.45 24.75
CA LYS A 1174 31.57 -9.51 25.93
C LYS A 1174 30.33 -10.38 25.75
N ILE A 1175 30.10 -10.94 24.56
CA ILE A 1175 28.90 -11.73 24.24
C ILE A 1175 29.33 -13.14 23.83
N THR A 1176 29.11 -14.08 24.74
CA THR A 1176 29.29 -15.52 24.52
C THR A 1176 28.22 -16.05 23.56
N MET A 1177 28.65 -16.77 22.53
CA MET A 1177 27.80 -17.32 21.48
C MET A 1177 28.16 -18.79 21.25
N LYS A 1178 27.34 -19.72 21.74
CA LYS A 1178 27.57 -21.18 21.69
C LYS A 1178 26.34 -21.89 21.12
N ARG A 1179 26.48 -23.14 20.66
CA ARG A 1179 25.32 -23.99 20.32
C ARG A 1179 24.59 -24.42 21.61
N TRP A 1180 23.30 -24.74 21.52
CA TRP A 1180 22.51 -25.17 22.69
C TRP A 1180 23.16 -26.35 23.43
N GLY A 1181 23.61 -27.37 22.70
CA GLY A 1181 24.25 -28.55 23.29
C GLY A 1181 25.60 -28.27 23.99
N GLU A 1182 26.30 -27.19 23.61
CA GLU A 1182 27.53 -26.76 24.27
C GLU A 1182 27.23 -26.11 25.63
N PHE A 1183 26.22 -25.22 25.68
CA PHE A 1183 25.72 -24.65 26.94
C PHE A 1183 25.15 -25.73 27.87
N GLU A 1184 24.38 -26.68 27.35
CA GLU A 1184 23.80 -27.76 28.14
C GLU A 1184 24.87 -28.69 28.72
N LYS A 1185 25.90 -29.03 27.93
CA LYS A 1185 27.06 -29.79 28.41
C LYS A 1185 27.80 -29.05 29.52
N GLU A 1186 28.04 -27.75 29.35
CA GLU A 1186 28.68 -26.91 30.38
C GLU A 1186 27.82 -26.79 31.64
N ARG A 1187 26.49 -26.63 31.51
CA ARG A 1187 25.55 -26.60 32.64
C ARG A 1187 25.61 -27.91 33.44
N ARG A 1188 25.56 -29.06 32.75
CA ARG A 1188 25.68 -30.39 33.39
C ARG A 1188 27.04 -30.60 34.05
N GLN A 1189 28.13 -30.12 33.44
CA GLN A 1189 29.46 -30.17 34.05
C GLN A 1189 29.57 -29.31 35.30
N ARG A 1190 28.99 -28.09 35.30
CA ARG A 1190 28.90 -27.22 36.48
C ARG A 1190 28.06 -27.85 37.60
N GLN A 1191 26.91 -28.45 37.27
CA GLN A 1191 26.06 -29.15 38.23
C GLN A 1191 26.73 -30.40 38.81
N ALA A 1192 27.35 -31.24 37.98
CA ALA A 1192 28.12 -32.39 38.44
C ALA A 1192 29.32 -31.97 39.32
N GLY A 1193 29.99 -30.86 38.99
CA GLY A 1193 31.02 -30.27 39.83
C GLY A 1193 30.52 -29.79 41.19
N GLN A 1194 29.32 -29.19 41.25
CA GLN A 1194 28.68 -28.81 42.52
C GLN A 1194 28.24 -30.01 43.35
N TRP A 1195 27.74 -31.07 42.73
CA TRP A 1195 27.44 -32.34 43.41
C TRP A 1195 28.70 -32.98 44.00
N ASN A 1196 29.79 -33.05 43.24
CA ASN A 1196 31.08 -33.56 43.73
C ASN A 1196 31.69 -32.67 44.84
N ALA A 1197 31.40 -31.37 44.87
CA ALA A 1197 31.80 -30.49 45.96
C ALA A 1197 30.95 -30.69 47.23
N HIS A 1198 29.66 -31.04 47.10
CA HIS A 1198 28.79 -31.40 48.22
C HIS A 1198 29.10 -32.79 48.79
N SER A 1199 29.42 -33.79 47.94
CA SER A 1199 29.83 -35.12 48.42
C SER A 1199 31.14 -35.07 49.22
N ASN A 1200 32.08 -34.21 48.82
CA ASN A 1200 33.34 -34.01 49.54
C ASN A 1200 33.19 -33.23 50.85
N THR A 1201 32.07 -32.55 51.08
CA THR A 1201 31.77 -31.87 52.37
C THR A 1201 30.88 -32.71 53.29
N SER A 1202 30.12 -33.68 52.78
CA SER A 1202 29.48 -34.72 53.62
C SER A 1202 30.49 -35.77 54.10
N SER A 1203 31.45 -36.17 53.27
CA SER A 1203 32.54 -37.10 53.65
C SER A 1203 33.43 -36.60 54.80
N TYR A 1204 33.34 -35.34 55.21
CA TYR A 1204 34.11 -34.75 56.31
C TYR A 1204 33.31 -34.59 57.62
N ARG A 1205 32.07 -35.10 57.68
CA ARG A 1205 31.16 -34.91 58.81
C ARG A 1205 30.72 -36.18 59.53
N ASP A 1206 30.91 -37.35 58.93
CA ASP A 1206 30.49 -38.64 59.51
C ASP A 1206 31.58 -39.32 60.37
N ASP A 1207 32.86 -38.91 60.28
CA ASP A 1207 33.97 -39.48 61.07
C ASP A 1207 34.04 -39.01 62.55
N TYR A 1208 33.06 -38.23 63.04
CA TYR A 1208 33.11 -37.58 64.36
C TYR A 1208 32.04 -38.04 65.38
N TYR A 1209 31.28 -39.10 65.07
CA TYR A 1209 30.14 -39.54 65.89
C TYR A 1209 30.05 -41.04 66.21
N ASP A 1210 31.17 -41.77 66.18
CA ASP A 1210 31.19 -43.21 66.55
C ASP A 1210 32.31 -43.59 67.54
N ASN A 1211 32.43 -42.82 68.62
CA ASN A 1211 33.24 -43.18 69.80
C ASN A 1211 32.74 -42.44 71.06
N ASN A 1212 31.69 -42.98 71.70
CA ASN A 1212 31.46 -42.90 73.15
C ASN A 1212 30.21 -43.73 73.54
N ASN A 1213 30.44 -44.95 74.02
CA ASN A 1213 29.46 -45.73 74.80
C ASN A 1213 30.19 -46.77 75.68
N ILE A 1214 30.82 -46.28 76.75
CA ILE A 1214 30.90 -46.92 78.07
C ILE A 1214 30.53 -45.85 79.09
#